data_AF-A0A927NF10-F1
#
_entry.id   AF-A0A927NF10-F1
#
_cell.length_a   1.000
_cell.length_b   1.000
_cell.length_c   1.000
_cell.angle_alpha   90.00
_cell.angle_beta   90.00
_cell.angle_gamma   90.00
#
_symmetry.space_group_name_H-M   'P 1'
#
loop_
_entity.id
_entity.type
_entity.pdbx_description
1 polymer ?
#
loop_
_entity_poly.entity_id
_entity_poly.type
_entity_poly.pdbx_seq_one_letter_code
_entity_poly.pdbx_strand_id
1 'polypeptide(L)'
;MFIRCFQPFSPYLFSPGGGYSTEAITTSDTTSYVSVGELFDSSSKTFDADNFNILMKYISGDPEASIDDINTLANSVLDSAEMRAFTMDAGSYGTKSYEAKANGQDICVRLGGLDWQVMYLSKDKHGKSILTLWLDNNVQDAWVGRSATEGQYYGFLDGGLYSDYSANWYTDFVNAPTPSNMYGASYVNAVTLNNGGYYSINTTTISDYVEKRSDSVFALFTMEQFGLTQYMVTPRDVSWQESGQKWGSSPLANENWDDSNTTGWTTHGHYGSIADMITNPYYDAWADSYIWLPSQSETGRTENGGLWKTSKAQKETYDGTTDSTEVNVGTKPGVAYARTLLRTGGGAGFNISALPSYGNVGWDYGNHVHASNAVRPALHLNLNLIAKELFSVSVGEIYNSSNKTVNQDNYNILKKYITGKTSPTASDINTLATNITDASEIRSTTISAGTAGSTAYKAKTNGQDIVVTLGGLKWQAVYLSQDKLGNSILTLWLDGVNQSAWDSRSPSEGEYFGYREGLLYSDWSANWNSMDISSNPSNMYSTSYINAVTLNNGGTYATSTTATTTASKSSSNAFALFTMPTYGLTQYLVTPRNVSWQESQSAVSTTNVTFNYPNEGWSTDTSNDGFFVDVWGECNNYASRAGSDSWADNYLWLPSATEAGYDGDHAGIWQSSITQRMNLAGKLDGIGSVDVDSGYASSWLRSGHFGDGSSAYSICSVGAEPYANTVSDSRVVRPCLHLNLTAMENAVSASVASVSEESSETTLNINKLNTNIDMIPIDIGSRGSVKKERLYK
;
A
#
# COMPACT_ATOMS: atom_id res chain seq x y z
N MET A 1 -38.23 18.25 -7.87
CA MET A 1 -37.01 17.62 -7.34
C MET A 1 -35.84 18.24 -8.10
N PHE A 2 -35.15 19.20 -7.49
CA PHE A 2 -34.24 20.11 -8.19
C PHE A 2 -32.88 19.45 -8.42
N ILE A 3 -32.57 19.19 -9.69
CA ILE A 3 -31.22 18.90 -10.18
C ILE A 3 -30.49 20.24 -10.28
N ARG A 4 -29.41 20.44 -9.52
CA ARG A 4 -28.46 21.54 -9.75
C ARG A 4 -27.27 20.99 -10.52
N CYS A 5 -27.14 21.40 -11.76
CA CYS A 5 -25.94 21.21 -12.57
C CYS A 5 -24.77 21.99 -11.96
N PHE A 6 -23.64 21.32 -11.72
CA PHE A 6 -22.35 21.97 -11.51
C PHE A 6 -21.90 22.60 -12.83
N GLN A 7 -21.61 23.91 -12.80
CA GLN A 7 -20.97 24.63 -13.91
C GLN A 7 -19.46 24.69 -13.68
N PRO A 8 -18.63 24.73 -14.74
CA PRO A 8 -17.19 24.90 -14.64
C PRO A 8 -16.89 26.36 -14.26
N PHE A 9 -16.16 26.59 -13.17
CA PHE A 9 -15.75 27.93 -12.76
C PHE A 9 -14.59 28.43 -13.64
N SER A 10 -14.81 29.61 -14.23
CA SER A 10 -13.82 30.46 -14.90
C SER A 10 -13.08 31.32 -13.85
N PRO A 11 -11.81 31.74 -14.06
CA PRO A 11 -11.00 32.37 -13.02
C PRO A 11 -11.43 33.83 -12.82
N TYR A 12 -12.00 34.14 -11.66
CA TYR A 12 -12.22 35.52 -11.24
C TYR A 12 -11.15 35.98 -10.25
N LEU A 13 -10.51 37.09 -10.61
CA LEU A 13 -9.69 37.92 -9.75
C LEU A 13 -10.44 38.24 -8.43
N PHE A 14 -9.88 37.82 -7.31
CA PHE A 14 -10.28 38.32 -5.98
C PHE A 14 -9.23 39.29 -5.43
N SER A 15 -9.75 40.42 -4.94
CA SER A 15 -9.06 41.46 -4.18
C SER A 15 -8.60 40.91 -2.82
N PRO A 16 -7.40 41.29 -2.30
CA PRO A 16 -6.95 40.87 -0.98
C PRO A 16 -7.69 41.69 0.09
N GLY A 17 -8.52 41.04 0.88
CA GLY A 17 -9.33 41.71 1.90
C GLY A 17 -10.00 40.72 2.85
N GLY A 18 -9.21 39.90 3.52
CA GLY A 18 -9.61 39.04 4.64
C GLY A 18 -8.35 38.73 5.46
N GLY A 19 -8.39 39.00 6.76
CA GLY A 19 -7.22 38.85 7.65
C GLY A 19 -6.82 37.39 7.79
N TYR A 20 -5.70 37.02 7.20
CA TYR A 20 -5.03 35.74 7.42
C TYR A 20 -4.22 35.80 8.73
N SER A 21 -4.12 34.68 9.46
CA SER A 21 -3.33 34.58 10.69
C SER A 21 -1.85 34.81 10.38
N THR A 22 -1.24 35.78 11.05
CA THR A 22 0.07 36.35 10.69
C THR A 22 1.27 35.78 11.47
N GLU A 23 1.09 34.70 12.23
CA GLU A 23 2.06 34.18 13.22
C GLU A 23 2.40 32.70 12.97
N ALA A 24 3.64 32.31 13.27
CA ALA A 24 4.15 30.94 13.24
C ALA A 24 3.33 29.97 14.10
N ILE A 25 3.28 28.68 13.71
CA ILE A 25 2.75 27.63 14.58
C ILE A 25 3.72 27.41 15.74
N THR A 26 3.42 28.03 16.88
CA THR A 26 4.20 27.89 18.12
C THR A 26 3.52 26.91 19.08
N THR A 27 4.22 26.50 20.14
CA THR A 27 3.61 25.68 21.22
C THR A 27 2.45 26.36 21.94
N SER A 28 2.34 27.69 21.84
CA SER A 28 1.23 28.48 22.38
C SER A 28 0.16 28.81 21.34
N ASP A 29 0.35 28.44 20.08
CA ASP A 29 -0.61 28.71 19.03
C ASP A 29 -1.76 27.70 19.09
N THR A 30 -2.97 28.22 19.26
CA THR A 30 -4.21 27.44 19.30
C THR A 30 -5.21 27.92 18.25
N THR A 31 -4.78 28.77 17.30
CA THR A 31 -5.71 29.50 16.43
C THR A 31 -5.33 29.48 14.95
N SER A 32 -4.07 29.26 14.59
CA SER A 32 -3.66 29.25 13.17
C SER A 32 -3.87 27.90 12.48
N TYR A 33 -4.18 26.84 13.21
CA TYR A 33 -4.36 25.49 12.67
C TYR A 33 -5.45 24.70 13.40
N VAL A 34 -5.87 23.60 12.77
CA VAL A 34 -6.61 22.50 13.42
C VAL A 34 -5.74 21.26 13.49
N SER A 35 -5.91 20.45 14.53
CA SER A 35 -5.14 19.24 14.74
C SER A 35 -5.96 17.97 14.53
N VAL A 36 -5.32 16.96 13.94
CA VAL A 36 -5.78 15.58 13.90
C VAL A 36 -4.83 14.75 14.78
N GLY A 37 -5.41 13.86 15.60
CA GLY A 37 -4.64 12.99 16.48
C GLY A 37 -3.72 12.01 15.73
N GLU A 38 -3.04 11.16 16.52
CA GLU A 38 -2.11 10.15 16.00
C GLU A 38 -2.75 9.27 14.93
N LEU A 39 -2.23 9.34 13.71
CA LEU A 39 -2.73 8.58 12.57
C LEU A 39 -2.25 7.14 12.60
N PHE A 40 -1.06 6.84 13.15
CA PHE A 40 -0.46 5.52 13.12
C PHE A 40 0.02 5.07 14.50
N ASP A 41 -0.54 3.96 15.00
CA ASP A 41 -0.06 3.31 16.22
C ASP A 41 1.09 2.36 15.88
N SER A 42 2.31 2.75 16.28
CA SER A 42 3.53 1.96 16.09
C SER A 42 3.55 0.63 16.85
N SER A 43 2.74 0.47 17.89
CA SER A 43 2.67 -0.77 18.69
C SER A 43 1.86 -1.83 17.97
N SER A 44 0.69 -1.46 17.43
CA SER A 44 -0.20 -2.36 16.68
C SER A 44 0.10 -2.37 15.17
N LYS A 45 0.93 -1.44 14.70
CA LYS A 45 1.25 -1.19 13.28
C LYS A 45 -0.04 -1.00 12.46
N THR A 46 -0.86 -0.05 12.89
CA THR A 46 -2.17 0.27 12.28
C THR A 46 -2.43 1.75 12.20
N PHE A 47 -3.22 2.13 11.20
CA PHE A 47 -3.86 3.44 11.21
C PHE A 47 -5.09 3.52 12.14
N ASP A 48 -5.32 4.70 12.72
CA ASP A 48 -6.55 5.04 13.45
C ASP A 48 -7.61 5.54 12.46
N ALA A 49 -8.66 4.75 12.26
CA ALA A 49 -9.72 5.04 11.30
C ALA A 49 -10.49 6.33 11.63
N ASP A 50 -10.72 6.64 12.91
CA ASP A 50 -11.47 7.82 13.32
C ASP A 50 -10.66 9.09 12.99
N ASN A 51 -9.38 9.10 13.36
CA ASN A 51 -8.48 10.21 13.05
C ASN A 51 -8.29 10.39 11.53
N PHE A 52 -8.17 9.30 10.78
CA PHE A 52 -8.04 9.38 9.33
C PHE A 52 -9.31 9.94 8.66
N ASN A 53 -10.51 9.54 9.12
CA ASN A 53 -11.76 10.13 8.62
C ASN A 53 -11.88 11.62 8.98
N ILE A 54 -11.42 12.04 10.16
CA ILE A 54 -11.34 13.47 10.52
C ILE A 54 -10.40 14.21 9.56
N LEU A 55 -9.23 13.64 9.25
CA LEU A 55 -8.32 14.21 8.26
C LEU A 55 -9.03 14.37 6.90
N MET A 56 -9.74 13.34 6.42
CA MET A 56 -10.48 13.39 5.15
C MET A 56 -11.50 14.55 5.10
N LYS A 57 -12.17 14.84 6.22
CA LYS A 57 -13.09 15.99 6.33
C LYS A 57 -12.35 17.33 6.19
N TYR A 58 -11.21 17.49 6.86
CA TYR A 58 -10.46 18.75 6.79
C TYR A 58 -9.84 19.02 5.42
N ILE A 59 -9.33 17.99 4.74
CA ILE A 59 -8.69 18.18 3.43
C ILE A 59 -9.69 18.30 2.27
N SER A 60 -10.94 17.87 2.46
CA SER A 60 -12.00 17.96 1.45
C SER A 60 -12.95 19.15 1.67
N GLY A 61 -13.07 19.64 2.91
CA GLY A 61 -14.10 20.60 3.29
C GLY A 61 -15.52 20.02 3.30
N ASP A 62 -15.67 18.70 3.23
CA ASP A 62 -16.95 18.02 3.25
C ASP A 62 -17.19 17.34 4.63
N PRO A 63 -18.23 17.73 5.38
CA PRO A 63 -18.56 17.12 6.67
C PRO A 63 -18.96 15.66 6.57
N GLU A 64 -19.35 15.16 5.40
CA GLU A 64 -19.67 13.76 5.16
C GLU A 64 -18.48 12.96 4.64
N ALA A 65 -17.39 13.62 4.24
CA ALA A 65 -16.21 12.93 3.71
C ALA A 65 -15.67 11.90 4.71
N SER A 66 -15.23 10.80 4.11
CA SER A 66 -14.68 9.64 4.79
C SER A 66 -13.55 9.05 3.94
N ILE A 67 -12.97 7.97 4.45
CA ILE A 67 -11.96 7.21 3.75
C ILE A 67 -12.47 6.54 2.46
N ASP A 68 -13.78 6.35 2.32
CA ASP A 68 -14.41 5.86 1.07
C ASP A 68 -14.23 6.87 -0.08
N ASP A 69 -14.05 8.15 0.24
CA ASP A 69 -14.02 9.24 -0.73
C ASP A 69 -12.63 9.53 -1.30
N ILE A 70 -11.59 8.77 -0.91
CA ILE A 70 -10.20 9.02 -1.34
C ILE A 70 -10.07 9.16 -2.85
N ASN A 71 -10.71 8.28 -3.62
CA ASN A 71 -10.59 8.29 -5.08
C ASN A 71 -11.34 9.47 -5.71
N THR A 72 -12.46 9.88 -5.11
CA THR A 72 -13.21 11.07 -5.53
C THR A 72 -12.41 12.33 -5.24
N LEU A 73 -11.83 12.42 -4.03
CA LEU A 73 -11.03 13.55 -3.59
C LEU A 73 -9.76 13.68 -4.43
N ALA A 74 -9.10 12.57 -4.75
CA ALA A 74 -7.84 12.56 -5.47
C ALA A 74 -7.94 12.87 -6.96
N ASN A 75 -9.14 12.93 -7.53
CA ASN A 75 -9.30 13.51 -8.87
C ASN A 75 -9.02 15.01 -8.90
N SER A 76 -8.99 15.65 -7.73
CA SER A 76 -8.54 17.02 -7.54
C SER A 76 -7.12 17.02 -6.98
N VAL A 77 -6.20 17.70 -7.67
CA VAL A 77 -4.91 18.09 -7.07
C VAL A 77 -5.21 19.29 -6.19
N LEU A 78 -4.88 19.21 -4.89
CA LEU A 78 -5.13 20.29 -3.93
C LEU A 78 -3.83 20.76 -3.29
N ASP A 79 -3.57 22.07 -3.36
CA ASP A 79 -2.51 22.71 -2.61
C ASP A 79 -2.92 23.17 -1.22
N SER A 80 -1.94 23.58 -0.42
CA SER A 80 -2.18 23.96 0.98
C SER A 80 -3.08 25.19 1.08
N ALA A 81 -3.03 26.12 0.13
CA ALA A 81 -3.92 27.29 0.14
C ALA A 81 -5.38 26.90 -0.13
N GLU A 82 -5.62 25.95 -1.02
CA GLU A 82 -6.95 25.40 -1.30
C GLU A 82 -7.51 24.66 -0.06
N MET A 83 -6.71 23.78 0.56
CA MET A 83 -7.13 23.07 1.78
C MET A 83 -7.36 24.02 2.97
N ARG A 84 -6.55 25.07 3.11
CA ARG A 84 -6.76 26.12 4.12
C ARG A 84 -8.06 26.89 3.92
N ALA A 85 -8.51 27.08 2.67
CA ALA A 85 -9.71 27.86 2.38
C ALA A 85 -11.00 27.18 2.86
N PHE A 86 -10.99 25.86 3.06
CA PHE A 86 -12.14 25.12 3.58
C PHE A 86 -12.49 25.52 5.02
N THR A 87 -13.79 25.60 5.29
CA THR A 87 -14.37 25.85 6.61
C THR A 87 -15.16 24.63 7.06
N MET A 88 -15.05 24.27 8.33
CA MET A 88 -15.76 23.14 8.94
C MET A 88 -16.29 23.52 10.31
N ASP A 89 -17.50 23.08 10.65
CA ASP A 89 -18.00 23.18 12.01
C ASP A 89 -17.36 22.09 12.89
N ALA A 90 -17.24 22.34 14.20
CA ALA A 90 -16.79 21.34 15.15
C ALA A 90 -17.78 20.16 15.19
N GLY A 91 -17.26 18.96 15.45
CA GLY A 91 -18.09 17.77 15.48
C GLY A 91 -17.42 16.58 16.14
N SER A 92 -17.94 15.39 15.82
CA SER A 92 -17.39 14.13 16.27
C SER A 92 -17.50 13.08 15.17
N TYR A 93 -16.50 12.21 15.09
CA TYR A 93 -16.53 11.03 14.24
C TYR A 93 -16.12 9.81 15.07
N GLY A 94 -16.94 8.76 15.05
CA GLY A 94 -16.75 7.59 15.91
C GLY A 94 -16.69 7.99 17.39
N THR A 95 -15.53 7.74 18.01
CA THR A 95 -15.27 8.07 19.43
C THR A 95 -14.50 9.38 19.64
N LYS A 96 -14.10 10.06 18.56
CA LYS A 96 -13.22 11.23 18.58
C LYS A 96 -14.01 12.52 18.30
N SER A 97 -13.70 13.57 19.03
CA SER A 97 -14.14 14.94 18.71
C SER A 97 -13.12 15.62 17.80
N TYR A 98 -13.59 16.52 16.94
CA TYR A 98 -12.72 17.37 16.12
C TYR A 98 -13.17 18.84 16.18
N GLU A 99 -12.21 19.73 15.99
CA GLU A 99 -12.37 21.17 16.16
C GLU A 99 -13.01 21.82 14.92
N ALA A 100 -13.66 22.97 15.13
CA ALA A 100 -14.11 23.79 14.01
C ALA A 100 -12.89 24.33 13.26
N LYS A 101 -12.91 24.25 11.94
CA LYS A 101 -11.89 24.81 11.06
C LYS A 101 -12.39 26.10 10.42
N ALA A 102 -11.71 27.20 10.67
CA ALA A 102 -11.92 28.48 10.01
C ALA A 102 -11.10 28.59 8.72
N ASN A 103 -11.54 29.48 7.83
CA ASN A 103 -10.82 29.81 6.59
C ASN A 103 -9.44 30.38 6.94
N GLY A 104 -8.41 29.85 6.29
CA GLY A 104 -7.02 30.26 6.48
C GLY A 104 -6.29 29.46 7.55
N GLN A 105 -6.96 28.58 8.29
CA GLN A 105 -6.28 27.69 9.22
C GLN A 105 -5.58 26.54 8.50
N ASP A 106 -4.32 26.32 8.86
CA ASP A 106 -3.51 25.16 8.46
C ASP A 106 -4.06 23.86 9.07
N ILE A 107 -3.66 22.71 8.52
CA ILE A 107 -4.05 21.39 9.02
C ILE A 107 -2.79 20.68 9.50
N CYS A 108 -2.76 20.30 10.78
CA CYS A 108 -1.70 19.50 11.36
C CYS A 108 -2.21 18.10 11.72
N VAL A 109 -1.38 17.09 11.54
CA VAL A 109 -1.65 15.71 11.89
C VAL A 109 -0.52 15.17 12.73
N ARG A 110 -0.81 14.29 13.69
CA ARG A 110 0.23 13.55 14.38
C ARG A 110 0.47 12.22 13.66
N LEU A 111 1.73 11.92 13.36
CA LEU A 111 2.14 10.68 12.72
C LEU A 111 3.49 10.24 13.29
N GLY A 112 3.55 9.03 13.84
CA GLY A 112 4.76 8.47 14.42
C GLY A 112 5.23 9.22 15.66
N GLY A 113 4.32 9.84 16.41
CA GLY A 113 4.66 10.69 17.55
C GLY A 113 5.24 12.05 17.18
N LEU A 114 5.23 12.43 15.90
CA LEU A 114 5.66 13.73 15.40
C LEU A 114 4.48 14.48 14.81
N ASP A 115 4.49 15.81 14.88
CA ASP A 115 3.45 16.67 14.31
C ASP A 115 3.87 17.13 12.92
N TRP A 116 2.95 17.02 11.97
CA TRP A 116 3.18 17.29 10.56
C TRP A 116 2.11 18.20 9.99
N GLN A 117 2.51 19.18 9.21
CA GLN A 117 1.60 20.04 8.47
C GLN A 117 1.24 19.39 7.11
N VAL A 118 -0.02 19.50 6.71
CA VAL A 118 -0.53 19.00 5.43
C VAL A 118 -0.25 19.99 4.31
N MET A 119 0.51 19.57 3.28
CA MET A 119 1.00 20.46 2.22
C MET A 119 0.29 20.28 0.88
N TYR A 120 0.15 19.04 0.43
CA TYR A 120 -0.17 18.80 -0.98
C TYR A 120 -0.85 17.45 -1.18
N LEU A 121 -2.07 17.47 -1.73
CA LEU A 121 -2.76 16.27 -2.19
C LEU A 121 -2.53 16.14 -3.70
N SER A 122 -1.94 15.03 -4.13
CA SER A 122 -1.64 14.78 -5.54
C SER A 122 -1.70 13.28 -5.86
N LYS A 123 -1.24 12.91 -7.06
CA LYS A 123 -1.09 11.50 -7.45
C LYS A 123 0.39 11.17 -7.64
N ASP A 124 0.78 9.96 -7.28
CA ASP A 124 2.05 9.40 -7.70
C ASP A 124 2.02 9.07 -9.20
N LYS A 125 3.16 8.64 -9.76
CA LYS A 125 3.30 8.21 -11.16
C LYS A 125 2.36 7.06 -11.50
N HIS A 126 1.93 6.33 -10.49
CA HIS A 126 0.99 5.22 -10.56
C HIS A 126 -0.46 5.66 -10.35
N GLY A 127 -0.78 6.95 -10.37
CA GLY A 127 -2.16 7.42 -10.20
C GLY A 127 -2.77 7.16 -8.81
N LYS A 128 -1.98 6.68 -7.83
CA LYS A 128 -2.42 6.54 -6.44
C LYS A 128 -2.39 7.90 -5.76
N SER A 129 -3.39 8.18 -4.96
CA SER A 129 -3.53 9.38 -4.14
C SER A 129 -2.43 9.44 -3.08
N ILE A 130 -1.68 10.53 -3.07
CA ILE A 130 -0.66 10.79 -2.08
C ILE A 130 -0.91 12.10 -1.34
N LEU A 131 -0.73 12.08 -0.02
CA LEU A 131 -0.73 13.28 0.81
C LEU A 131 0.70 13.59 1.23
N THR A 132 1.17 14.77 0.84
CA THR A 132 2.49 15.27 1.22
C THR A 132 2.38 15.99 2.56
N LEU A 133 3.20 15.55 3.49
CA LEU A 133 3.31 16.12 4.83
C LEU A 133 4.69 16.78 4.97
N TRP A 134 4.76 17.88 5.72
CA TRP A 134 6.01 18.55 6.06
C TRP A 134 6.10 18.68 7.58
N LEU A 135 7.22 18.26 8.16
CA LEU A 135 7.37 18.23 9.62
C LEU A 135 7.13 19.63 10.19
N ASP A 136 6.28 19.70 11.22
CA ASP A 136 5.97 20.97 11.83
C ASP A 136 7.17 21.51 12.60
N ASN A 137 7.23 22.83 12.72
CA ASN A 137 8.29 23.53 13.42
C ASN A 137 7.97 23.76 14.91
N ASN A 138 6.91 23.17 15.43
CA ASN A 138 6.58 23.23 16.85
C ASN A 138 7.54 22.33 17.68
N VAL A 139 7.49 22.47 19.01
CA VAL A 139 8.18 21.50 19.89
C VAL A 139 7.58 20.14 19.66
N GLN A 140 8.42 19.23 19.23
CA GLN A 140 8.05 17.83 19.14
C GLN A 140 8.16 17.20 20.54
N ASP A 141 7.03 16.78 21.11
CA ASP A 141 7.02 16.06 22.39
C ASP A 141 7.98 14.85 22.40
N ALA A 142 8.13 14.19 21.25
CA ALA A 142 9.04 13.06 21.05
C ALA A 142 10.53 13.43 21.21
N TRP A 143 10.88 14.72 21.19
CA TRP A 143 12.26 15.20 21.30
C TRP A 143 12.59 15.80 22.67
N VAL A 144 11.61 15.90 23.57
CA VAL A 144 11.81 16.42 24.93
C VAL A 144 12.85 15.58 25.67
N GLY A 145 13.88 16.24 26.20
CA GLY A 145 14.97 15.61 26.96
C GLY A 145 16.12 15.07 26.10
N ARG A 146 16.06 15.20 24.76
CA ARG A 146 17.19 14.88 23.88
C ARG A 146 18.27 15.96 23.93
N SER A 147 19.49 15.60 23.56
CA SER A 147 20.67 16.46 23.70
C SER A 147 20.96 17.25 22.43
N ALA A 148 21.39 18.50 22.60
CA ALA A 148 22.01 19.29 21.54
C ALA A 148 23.29 18.64 20.97
N THR A 149 23.88 17.66 21.66
CA THR A 149 25.14 16.99 21.26
C THR A 149 24.97 15.52 20.88
N GLU A 150 23.74 15.11 20.54
CA GLU A 150 23.42 13.70 20.28
C GLU A 150 24.18 13.10 19.08
N GLY A 151 24.28 13.86 17.99
CA GLY A 151 25.02 13.50 16.80
C GLY A 151 26.42 14.10 16.74
N GLN A 152 27.17 13.76 15.69
CA GLN A 152 28.43 14.47 15.41
C GLN A 152 28.17 15.89 14.90
N TYR A 153 27.19 16.04 14.00
CA TYR A 153 26.83 17.31 13.35
C TYR A 153 25.32 17.58 13.39
N TYR A 154 24.59 16.89 14.29
CA TYR A 154 23.18 17.14 14.55
C TYR A 154 22.88 17.06 16.05
N GLY A 155 21.76 17.66 16.46
CA GLY A 155 21.28 17.60 17.83
C GLY A 155 19.94 18.29 18.00
N PHE A 156 19.40 18.19 19.22
CA PHE A 156 18.08 18.73 19.58
C PHE A 156 18.25 19.96 20.45
N LEU A 157 17.69 21.08 20.01
CA LEU A 157 17.76 22.37 20.70
C LEU A 157 16.37 23.00 20.72
N ASP A 158 15.92 23.43 21.90
CA ASP A 158 14.64 24.12 22.09
C ASP A 158 13.42 23.40 21.47
N GLY A 159 13.45 22.07 21.47
CA GLY A 159 12.42 21.21 20.90
C GLY A 159 12.41 21.10 19.37
N GLY A 160 13.44 21.64 18.70
CA GLY A 160 13.72 21.48 17.28
C GLY A 160 14.92 20.54 17.01
N LEU A 161 14.98 19.96 15.82
CA LEU A 161 16.13 19.20 15.32
C LEU A 161 16.98 20.11 14.45
N TYR A 162 18.27 20.18 14.76
CA TYR A 162 19.24 20.98 14.01
C TYR A 162 20.34 20.08 13.46
N SER A 163 20.82 20.39 12.25
CA SER A 163 21.92 19.67 11.62
C SER A 163 22.70 20.56 10.69
N ASP A 164 23.99 20.29 10.57
CA ASP A 164 24.78 20.72 9.43
C ASP A 164 24.32 19.95 8.18
N TYR A 165 24.46 20.58 7.02
CA TYR A 165 24.16 19.95 5.74
C TYR A 165 25.27 18.96 5.34
N SER A 166 26.52 19.40 5.48
CA SER A 166 27.72 18.60 5.24
C SER A 166 28.41 18.22 6.56
N ALA A 167 29.38 17.30 6.52
CA ALA A 167 30.18 16.92 7.69
C ALA A 167 31.23 17.98 8.08
N ASN A 168 30.79 19.24 8.27
CA ASN A 168 31.60 20.42 8.60
C ASN A 168 32.73 20.68 7.59
N TRP A 169 32.39 20.70 6.30
CA TRP A 169 33.34 21.05 5.24
C TRP A 169 32.65 21.81 4.09
N TYR A 170 33.43 22.61 3.37
CA TYR A 170 32.97 23.49 2.29
C TYR A 170 33.96 23.50 1.12
N THR A 171 33.47 23.70 -0.11
CA THR A 171 34.30 23.85 -1.30
C THR A 171 33.75 24.94 -2.22
N ASP A 172 34.63 25.66 -2.91
CA ASP A 172 34.29 26.55 -4.04
C ASP A 172 34.60 25.90 -5.41
N PHE A 173 35.11 24.66 -5.42
CA PHE A 173 35.59 23.98 -6.62
C PHE A 173 34.48 23.43 -7.50
N VAL A 174 34.34 24.03 -8.68
CA VAL A 174 33.25 23.80 -9.65
C VAL A 174 33.16 22.39 -10.24
N ASN A 175 34.19 21.57 -10.07
CA ASN A 175 34.29 20.21 -10.62
C ASN A 175 34.61 19.17 -9.53
N ALA A 176 34.22 19.43 -8.28
CA ALA A 176 34.43 18.46 -7.20
C ALA A 176 33.61 17.18 -7.47
N PRO A 177 34.24 15.99 -7.50
CA PRO A 177 33.52 14.71 -7.61
C PRO A 177 32.41 14.51 -6.57
N THR A 178 32.52 15.13 -5.39
CA THR A 178 31.50 15.10 -4.34
C THR A 178 31.35 16.50 -3.77
N PRO A 179 30.45 17.34 -4.31
CA PRO A 179 30.29 18.72 -3.88
C PRO A 179 29.56 18.83 -2.54
N SER A 180 29.92 19.84 -1.74
CA SER A 180 29.45 19.95 -0.35
C SER A 180 27.96 20.26 -0.20
N ASN A 181 27.29 20.69 -1.28
CA ASN A 181 25.85 20.96 -1.32
C ASN A 181 25.05 19.91 -2.11
N MET A 182 25.62 18.75 -2.40
CA MET A 182 24.90 17.65 -3.05
C MET A 182 24.00 16.95 -2.05
N TYR A 183 22.68 17.01 -2.26
CA TYR A 183 21.73 16.52 -1.26
C TYR A 183 21.80 15.00 -1.07
N GLY A 184 21.87 14.23 -2.16
CA GLY A 184 21.96 12.77 -2.09
C GLY A 184 23.23 12.26 -1.39
N ALA A 185 24.30 13.07 -1.35
CA ALA A 185 25.54 12.80 -0.62
C ALA A 185 25.76 13.74 0.60
N SER A 186 24.67 14.21 1.21
CA SER A 186 24.72 15.11 2.38
C SER A 186 24.69 14.34 3.70
N TYR A 187 25.28 14.94 4.75
CA TYR A 187 25.24 14.36 6.10
C TYR A 187 23.81 14.34 6.63
N VAL A 188 23.04 15.40 6.33
CA VAL A 188 21.63 15.48 6.73
C VAL A 188 20.79 14.36 6.13
N ASN A 189 20.97 14.02 4.84
CA ASN A 189 20.23 12.92 4.21
C ASN A 189 20.64 11.56 4.80
N ALA A 190 21.94 11.24 4.81
CA ALA A 190 22.41 9.91 5.17
C ALA A 190 22.27 9.61 6.67
N VAL A 191 22.62 10.58 7.53
CA VAL A 191 22.75 10.37 8.98
C VAL A 191 21.58 10.97 9.75
N THR A 192 21.32 12.27 9.58
CA THR A 192 20.32 12.99 10.38
C THR A 192 18.91 12.49 10.10
N LEU A 193 18.54 12.33 8.83
CA LEU A 193 17.25 11.79 8.40
C LEU A 193 17.21 10.24 8.43
N ASN A 194 18.33 9.58 8.76
CA ASN A 194 18.38 8.12 8.87
C ASN A 194 17.99 7.37 7.58
N ASN A 195 18.23 7.98 6.42
CA ASN A 195 18.02 7.30 5.13
C ASN A 195 19.13 6.28 4.83
N GLY A 196 20.27 6.36 5.52
CA GLY A 196 21.47 5.57 5.23
C GLY A 196 22.18 6.07 3.97
N GLY A 197 23.18 5.34 3.51
CA GLY A 197 23.92 5.70 2.30
C GLY A 197 25.26 6.36 2.59
N TYR A 198 25.67 7.28 1.72
CA TYR A 198 26.99 7.90 1.76
C TYR A 198 26.88 9.41 1.93
N TYR A 199 27.88 10.03 2.56
CA TYR A 199 28.00 11.48 2.60
C TYR A 199 29.41 11.95 2.27
N SER A 200 29.50 13.15 1.72
CA SER A 200 30.78 13.76 1.33
C SER A 200 31.55 14.25 2.56
N ILE A 201 32.87 13.98 2.58
CA ILE A 201 33.79 14.42 3.65
C ILE A 201 34.69 15.55 3.16
N ASN A 202 35.06 15.53 1.88
CA ASN A 202 35.80 16.58 1.20
C ASN A 202 35.56 16.48 -0.32
N THR A 203 36.31 17.24 -1.13
CA THR A 203 36.13 17.30 -2.58
C THR A 203 36.35 15.97 -3.30
N THR A 204 37.09 15.01 -2.73
CA THR A 204 37.46 13.74 -3.38
C THR A 204 37.09 12.49 -2.57
N THR A 205 36.60 12.65 -1.34
CA THR A 205 36.37 11.54 -0.41
C THR A 205 34.90 11.49 0.00
N ILE A 206 34.31 10.30 -0.17
CA ILE A 206 33.01 9.93 0.35
C ILE A 206 33.20 9.10 1.63
N SER A 207 32.24 9.13 2.54
CA SER A 207 32.22 8.29 3.74
C SER A 207 32.16 6.80 3.40
N ASP A 208 32.37 5.95 4.42
CA ASP A 208 31.84 4.59 4.36
C ASP A 208 30.31 4.61 4.34
N TYR A 209 29.69 3.49 3.94
CA TYR A 209 28.24 3.35 3.96
C TYR A 209 27.72 3.46 5.39
N VAL A 210 26.76 4.35 5.61
CA VAL A 210 26.07 4.53 6.87
C VAL A 210 24.80 3.70 6.85
N GLU A 211 24.72 2.76 7.79
CA GLU A 211 23.53 1.95 8.02
C GLU A 211 22.43 2.76 8.72
N LYS A 212 21.17 2.44 8.40
CA LYS A 212 20.01 2.97 9.11
C LYS A 212 20.03 2.48 10.57
N ARG A 213 19.67 3.35 11.50
CA ARG A 213 19.67 3.07 12.94
C ARG A 213 18.26 2.98 13.49
N SER A 214 17.99 1.93 14.26
CA SER A 214 16.69 1.70 14.91
C SER A 214 16.41 2.63 16.10
N ASP A 215 17.43 3.33 16.60
CA ASP A 215 17.32 4.31 17.70
C ASP A 215 17.15 5.76 17.21
N SER A 216 17.14 5.97 15.89
CA SER A 216 16.84 7.27 15.29
C SER A 216 15.38 7.67 15.51
N VAL A 217 15.13 8.97 15.69
CA VAL A 217 13.76 9.54 15.68
C VAL A 217 13.00 9.26 14.38
N PHE A 218 13.72 9.01 13.29
CA PHE A 218 13.13 8.74 11.99
C PHE A 218 13.09 7.25 11.63
N ALA A 219 13.49 6.35 12.53
CA ALA A 219 13.55 4.91 12.27
C ALA A 219 12.20 4.33 11.80
N LEU A 220 11.09 4.82 12.38
CA LEU A 220 9.72 4.46 11.97
C LEU A 220 9.44 4.77 10.49
N PHE A 221 10.02 5.85 9.96
CA PHE A 221 9.79 6.35 8.61
C PHE A 221 10.79 5.81 7.58
N THR A 222 11.91 5.22 8.03
CA THR A 222 12.97 4.77 7.11
C THR A 222 13.22 3.26 7.14
N MET A 223 12.66 2.52 8.10
CA MET A 223 12.90 1.08 8.28
C MET A 223 11.60 0.26 8.29
N GLU A 224 11.55 -0.76 7.43
CA GLU A 224 10.37 -1.64 7.22
C GLU A 224 9.90 -2.37 8.48
N GLN A 225 10.81 -2.70 9.38
CA GLN A 225 10.50 -3.44 10.61
C GLN A 225 9.48 -2.75 11.51
N PHE A 226 9.29 -1.43 11.39
CA PHE A 226 8.30 -0.67 12.14
C PHE A 226 6.95 -0.54 11.42
N GLY A 227 6.88 -0.89 10.13
CA GLY A 227 5.64 -1.10 9.39
C GLY A 227 5.03 0.14 8.72
N LEU A 228 5.50 1.36 8.96
CA LEU A 228 4.93 2.56 8.33
C LEU A 228 5.37 2.73 6.86
N THR A 229 6.60 2.32 6.51
CA THR A 229 7.18 2.53 5.17
C THR A 229 6.37 1.89 4.04
N GLN A 230 5.62 0.82 4.31
CA GLN A 230 4.75 0.19 3.32
C GLN A 230 3.58 1.07 2.88
N TYR A 231 3.32 2.17 3.59
CA TYR A 231 2.27 3.16 3.28
C TYR A 231 2.86 4.48 2.76
N MET A 232 4.15 4.51 2.46
CA MET A 232 4.87 5.70 2.02
C MET A 232 5.29 5.57 0.56
N VAL A 233 5.39 6.71 -0.12
CA VAL A 233 5.86 6.80 -1.51
C VAL A 233 7.16 7.58 -1.54
N THR A 234 8.11 7.16 -2.37
CA THR A 234 9.39 7.85 -2.53
C THR A 234 9.29 8.94 -3.60
N PRO A 235 10.12 10.00 -3.57
CA PRO A 235 10.14 11.01 -4.64
C PRO A 235 10.35 10.45 -6.05
N ARG A 236 11.02 9.30 -6.21
CA ARG A 236 11.21 8.64 -7.51
C ARG A 236 9.89 8.30 -8.20
N ASP A 237 8.88 7.98 -7.41
CA ASP A 237 7.55 7.60 -7.86
C ASP A 237 6.62 8.81 -8.04
N VAL A 238 7.11 10.06 -7.98
CA VAL A 238 6.28 11.27 -8.04
C VAL A 238 6.72 12.17 -9.21
N SER A 239 5.82 12.42 -10.17
CA SER A 239 6.18 13.12 -11.42
C SER A 239 6.71 14.54 -11.21
N TRP A 240 6.13 15.29 -10.27
CA TRP A 240 6.57 16.65 -9.98
C TRP A 240 7.87 16.70 -9.15
N GLN A 241 8.37 15.55 -8.66
CA GLN A 241 9.71 15.41 -8.07
C GLN A 241 10.77 15.02 -9.12
N GLU A 242 10.33 14.34 -10.18
CA GLU A 242 11.18 13.91 -11.30
C GLU A 242 11.68 15.10 -12.09
N SER A 243 10.79 15.99 -12.55
CA SER A 243 11.17 17.15 -13.34
C SER A 243 10.12 18.27 -13.25
N GLY A 244 10.44 19.43 -13.82
CA GLY A 244 9.47 20.51 -14.02
C GLY A 244 9.36 21.51 -12.88
N GLN A 245 9.96 21.26 -11.72
CA GLN A 245 10.16 22.32 -10.73
C GLN A 245 11.22 23.29 -11.24
N LYS A 246 10.82 24.54 -11.47
CA LYS A 246 11.72 25.65 -11.78
C LYS A 246 11.29 26.85 -10.96
N TRP A 247 12.26 27.54 -10.38
CA TRP A 247 12.01 28.82 -9.74
C TRP A 247 12.57 29.96 -10.59
N GLY A 248 11.68 30.78 -11.15
CA GLY A 248 12.06 31.86 -12.07
C GLY A 248 12.58 31.35 -13.42
N SER A 249 13.54 32.07 -14.02
CA SER A 249 14.08 31.75 -15.35
C SER A 249 15.22 30.72 -15.34
N SER A 250 15.75 30.37 -14.18
CA SER A 250 16.92 29.49 -14.03
C SER A 250 16.63 28.43 -12.96
N PRO A 251 16.67 27.13 -13.29
CA PRO A 251 16.49 26.11 -12.27
C PRO A 251 17.69 26.08 -11.30
N LEU A 252 17.49 25.53 -10.09
CA LEU A 252 18.53 25.47 -9.04
C LEU A 252 18.95 24.02 -8.83
N ALA A 253 20.13 23.80 -8.25
CA ALA A 253 20.61 22.45 -7.95
C ALA A 253 19.71 21.76 -6.91
N ASN A 254 19.56 20.44 -7.03
CA ASN A 254 18.74 19.59 -6.15
C ASN A 254 17.24 19.96 -6.12
N GLU A 255 16.69 20.62 -7.15
CA GLU A 255 15.23 20.88 -7.23
C GLU A 255 14.47 19.62 -7.68
N ASN A 256 15.03 18.89 -8.65
CA ASN A 256 14.46 17.67 -9.22
C ASN A 256 15.46 16.53 -9.16
N TRP A 257 15.00 15.28 -9.11
CA TRP A 257 15.92 14.14 -9.17
C TRP A 257 16.36 13.80 -10.60
N ASP A 258 15.55 14.11 -11.62
CA ASP A 258 15.92 14.02 -13.03
C ASP A 258 15.78 15.38 -13.75
N ASP A 259 16.91 16.06 -13.93
CA ASP A 259 16.96 17.35 -14.60
C ASP A 259 17.51 17.25 -16.05
N SER A 260 17.44 16.05 -16.64
CA SER A 260 17.99 15.75 -17.98
C SER A 260 17.24 16.45 -19.13
N ASN A 261 16.00 16.89 -18.90
CA ASN A 261 15.08 17.34 -19.96
C ASN A 261 14.82 18.86 -19.97
N THR A 262 15.56 19.64 -19.19
CA THR A 262 15.34 21.09 -19.07
C THR A 262 16.20 21.86 -20.08
N THR A 263 15.61 22.26 -21.20
CA THR A 263 16.26 23.20 -22.14
C THR A 263 16.32 24.62 -21.54
N GLY A 264 17.46 25.31 -21.65
CA GLY A 264 17.60 26.72 -21.26
C GLY A 264 18.69 27.03 -20.22
N TRP A 265 19.48 26.05 -19.80
CA TRP A 265 20.61 26.26 -18.89
C TRP A 265 21.74 27.04 -19.56
N THR A 266 21.82 28.33 -19.26
CA THR A 266 23.09 29.06 -19.39
C THR A 266 23.86 28.90 -18.10
N THR A 267 25.11 28.46 -18.22
CA THR A 267 26.15 28.37 -17.18
C THR A 267 25.91 29.33 -16.01
N HIS A 268 25.24 28.87 -14.95
CA HIS A 268 25.08 29.61 -13.72
C HIS A 268 25.99 29.00 -12.65
N GLY A 269 27.03 29.75 -12.34
CA GLY A 269 27.73 29.67 -11.07
C GLY A 269 28.90 28.72 -11.05
N HIS A 270 28.68 27.41 -10.91
CA HIS A 270 29.71 26.56 -10.31
C HIS A 270 29.73 25.09 -10.74
N TYR A 271 29.15 24.73 -11.88
CA TYR A 271 29.50 23.51 -12.61
C TYR A 271 29.83 23.88 -14.05
N GLY A 272 30.73 23.12 -14.71
CA GLY A 272 30.95 23.26 -16.15
C GLY A 272 29.64 23.20 -16.94
N SER A 273 28.71 22.37 -16.47
CA SER A 273 27.28 22.31 -16.81
C SER A 273 26.51 21.54 -15.74
N ILE A 274 25.18 21.69 -15.66
CA ILE A 274 24.35 20.85 -14.77
C ILE A 274 24.31 19.38 -15.20
N ALA A 275 24.66 19.08 -16.46
CA ALA A 275 24.93 17.72 -16.90
C ALA A 275 26.07 17.06 -16.11
N ASP A 276 27.07 17.83 -15.64
CA ASP A 276 28.17 17.30 -14.81
C ASP A 276 27.71 16.94 -13.39
N MET A 277 26.65 17.59 -12.88
CA MET A 277 26.08 17.29 -11.57
C MET A 277 25.09 16.11 -11.64
N ILE A 278 24.23 16.06 -12.65
CA ILE A 278 23.25 14.96 -12.85
C ILE A 278 23.94 13.63 -13.14
N THR A 279 25.09 13.65 -13.82
CA THR A 279 25.88 12.43 -14.08
C THR A 279 26.61 11.90 -12.85
N ASN A 280 26.54 12.61 -11.72
CA ASN A 280 27.09 12.13 -10.46
C ASN A 280 26.23 10.98 -9.92
N PRO A 281 26.83 9.82 -9.56
CA PRO A 281 26.07 8.67 -9.07
C PRO A 281 25.35 8.89 -7.74
N TYR A 282 25.62 10.01 -7.03
CA TYR A 282 24.97 10.35 -5.77
C TYR A 282 23.93 11.47 -5.91
N TYR A 283 23.66 11.98 -7.11
CA TYR A 283 22.76 13.12 -7.31
C TYR A 283 21.31 12.77 -6.99
N ASP A 284 20.80 11.68 -7.54
CA ASP A 284 19.41 11.23 -7.41
C ASP A 284 19.21 10.22 -6.27
N ALA A 285 20.26 9.91 -5.50
CA ALA A 285 20.21 8.92 -4.42
C ALA A 285 19.16 9.24 -3.34
N TRP A 286 18.74 10.49 -3.20
CA TRP A 286 17.68 10.89 -2.28
C TRP A 286 16.28 10.59 -2.81
N ALA A 287 16.11 10.31 -4.11
CA ALA A 287 14.81 10.04 -4.71
C ALA A 287 14.20 8.72 -4.20
N ASP A 288 15.03 7.82 -3.68
CA ASP A 288 14.62 6.55 -3.06
C ASP A 288 14.41 6.68 -1.53
N SER A 289 14.58 7.88 -0.96
CA SER A 289 14.36 8.14 0.46
C SER A 289 12.88 8.37 0.77
N TYR A 290 12.36 7.74 1.82
CA TYR A 290 10.98 7.96 2.29
C TYR A 290 10.74 9.33 2.93
N ILE A 291 11.80 9.94 3.47
CA ILE A 291 11.77 11.30 3.98
C ILE A 291 12.89 12.14 3.35
N TRP A 292 12.59 13.39 3.00
CA TRP A 292 13.56 14.27 2.34
C TRP A 292 13.39 15.72 2.79
N LEU A 293 14.41 16.57 2.61
CA LEU A 293 14.26 18.01 2.79
C LEU A 293 13.56 18.63 1.59
N PRO A 294 12.58 19.51 1.78
CA PRO A 294 11.89 20.12 0.66
C PRO A 294 12.79 21.07 -0.14
N SER A 295 12.40 21.30 -1.38
CA SER A 295 13.03 22.27 -2.29
C SER A 295 12.40 23.66 -2.16
N GLN A 296 13.09 24.66 -2.72
CA GLN A 296 12.57 26.02 -2.80
C GLN A 296 11.40 26.13 -3.79
N SER A 297 11.34 25.30 -4.83
CA SER A 297 10.18 25.27 -5.73
C SER A 297 8.95 24.66 -5.06
N GLU A 298 9.14 23.74 -4.12
CA GLU A 298 8.06 23.18 -3.29
C GLU A 298 7.52 24.22 -2.32
N THR A 299 8.38 24.80 -1.48
CA THR A 299 7.94 25.71 -0.41
C THR A 299 7.66 27.13 -0.89
N GLY A 300 8.38 27.61 -1.90
CA GLY A 300 8.33 29.00 -2.36
C GLY A 300 9.00 30.02 -1.44
N ARG A 301 9.39 31.19 -1.99
CA ARG A 301 9.95 32.32 -1.22
C ARG A 301 8.90 33.24 -0.63
N THR A 302 7.85 33.52 -1.40
CA THR A 302 6.76 34.42 -1.00
C THR A 302 5.67 33.66 -0.29
N GLU A 303 4.83 34.35 0.46
CA GLU A 303 3.57 33.80 0.96
C GLU A 303 2.74 33.24 -0.20
N ASN A 304 2.17 32.04 -0.01
CA ASN A 304 1.48 31.25 -1.02
C ASN A 304 2.31 31.04 -2.31
N GLY A 305 3.64 31.06 -2.18
CA GLY A 305 4.59 30.74 -3.25
C GLY A 305 4.85 29.24 -3.36
N GLY A 306 5.53 28.85 -4.44
CA GLY A 306 5.91 27.45 -4.67
C GLY A 306 4.74 26.57 -5.13
N LEU A 307 5.01 25.27 -5.22
CA LEU A 307 4.04 24.23 -5.56
C LEU A 307 3.03 24.05 -4.44
N TRP A 308 3.49 24.03 -3.18
CA TRP A 308 2.63 23.74 -2.03
C TRP A 308 1.81 24.96 -1.57
N LYS A 309 2.06 26.14 -2.13
CA LYS A 309 1.45 27.41 -1.70
C LYS A 309 1.56 27.63 -0.20
N THR A 310 2.78 27.52 0.34
CA THR A 310 2.97 27.59 1.80
C THR A 310 2.56 28.95 2.38
N SER A 311 1.87 28.94 3.51
CA SER A 311 1.53 30.13 4.28
C SER A 311 2.79 30.75 4.88
N LYS A 312 2.65 31.97 5.42
CA LYS A 312 3.71 32.57 6.24
C LYS A 312 3.99 31.69 7.47
N ALA A 313 2.94 31.28 8.19
CA ALA A 313 3.03 30.49 9.41
C ALA A 313 3.78 29.16 9.21
N GLN A 314 3.50 28.44 8.12
CA GLN A 314 4.15 27.16 7.79
C GLN A 314 5.67 27.28 7.61
N LYS A 315 6.16 28.46 7.21
CA LYS A 315 7.59 28.68 6.92
C LYS A 315 8.38 29.22 8.10
N GLU A 316 7.71 29.82 9.08
CA GLU A 316 8.37 30.49 10.19
C GLU A 316 9.00 29.53 11.21
N THR A 317 9.99 30.02 11.95
CA THR A 317 10.67 29.28 13.00
C THR A 317 9.90 29.23 14.32
N TYR A 318 10.12 28.14 15.06
CA TYR A 318 9.44 27.79 16.32
C TYR A 318 9.24 28.95 17.30
N ASP A 319 10.24 29.81 17.47
CA ASP A 319 10.26 30.88 18.45
C ASP A 319 9.97 32.27 17.84
N GLY A 320 9.73 32.33 16.52
CA GLY A 320 9.60 33.57 15.76
C GLY A 320 10.84 34.46 15.82
N THR A 321 11.96 33.99 16.40
CA THR A 321 13.18 34.80 16.56
C THR A 321 14.03 34.74 15.30
N THR A 322 14.68 35.85 15.00
CA THR A 322 15.65 35.96 13.89
C THR A 322 17.08 35.61 14.33
N ASP A 323 17.27 35.33 15.61
CA ASP A 323 18.57 35.41 16.26
C ASP A 323 19.21 34.02 16.29
N SER A 324 20.45 33.93 15.80
CA SER A 324 21.26 32.73 15.95
C SER A 324 21.66 32.54 17.41
N THR A 325 21.47 31.34 17.93
CA THR A 325 22.01 30.95 19.23
C THR A 325 23.43 30.43 19.03
N GLU A 326 24.42 31.01 19.72
CA GLU A 326 25.79 30.48 19.78
C GLU A 326 25.85 29.23 20.67
N VAL A 327 25.10 28.19 20.28
CA VAL A 327 25.07 26.88 20.94
C VAL A 327 25.57 25.85 19.94
N ASN A 328 26.52 25.02 20.39
CA ASN A 328 27.01 23.92 19.57
C ASN A 328 25.89 22.90 19.32
N VAL A 329 25.69 22.55 18.06
CA VAL A 329 24.83 21.45 17.63
C VAL A 329 25.73 20.29 17.20
N GLY A 330 25.53 19.14 17.81
CA GLY A 330 26.42 18.00 17.74
C GLY A 330 27.68 18.16 18.59
N THR A 331 28.50 17.12 18.59
CA THR A 331 29.79 17.11 19.31
C THR A 331 30.88 17.99 18.67
N LYS A 332 30.61 18.57 17.50
CA LYS A 332 31.52 19.49 16.79
C LYS A 332 31.06 20.94 16.96
N PRO A 333 31.98 21.92 16.96
CA PRO A 333 31.62 23.33 17.07
C PRO A 333 30.74 23.78 15.89
N GLY A 334 29.67 24.52 16.18
CA GLY A 334 28.71 25.02 15.19
C GLY A 334 27.84 26.14 15.76
N VAL A 335 27.21 26.92 14.88
CA VAL A 335 26.22 27.95 15.25
C VAL A 335 24.85 27.47 14.80
N ALA A 336 23.87 27.47 15.72
CA ALA A 336 22.48 27.15 15.43
C ALA A 336 21.77 28.39 14.86
N TYR A 337 21.34 28.30 13.61
CA TYR A 337 20.54 29.34 12.97
C TYR A 337 19.06 28.97 13.00
N ALA A 338 18.22 29.92 13.43
CA ALA A 338 16.77 29.85 13.30
C ALA A 338 16.34 30.01 11.83
N ARG A 339 16.63 28.99 11.02
CA ARG A 339 16.28 28.91 9.59
C ARG A 339 15.93 27.46 9.24
N THR A 340 14.95 27.26 8.37
CA THR A 340 14.59 25.92 7.90
C THR A 340 15.44 25.52 6.70
N LEU A 341 16.12 24.38 6.81
CA LEU A 341 16.99 23.82 5.79
C LEU A 341 16.19 23.33 4.57
N LEU A 342 16.61 23.73 3.36
CA LEU A 342 16.08 23.19 2.10
C LEU A 342 17.17 22.37 1.40
N ARG A 343 16.76 21.43 0.53
CA ARG A 343 17.73 20.69 -0.30
C ARG A 343 18.34 21.53 -1.42
N THR A 344 17.63 22.57 -1.85
CA THR A 344 18.02 23.48 -2.94
C THR A 344 19.42 24.08 -2.74
N GLY A 345 20.23 24.03 -3.78
CA GLY A 345 21.51 24.73 -3.83
C GLY A 345 21.34 26.24 -4.02
N GLY A 346 22.15 27.04 -3.33
CA GLY A 346 22.12 28.50 -3.43
C GLY A 346 22.59 29.02 -4.80
N GLY A 347 22.12 30.21 -5.19
CA GLY A 347 22.44 30.83 -6.49
C GLY A 347 23.88 31.34 -6.66
N ALA A 348 24.71 31.33 -5.61
CA ALA A 348 26.13 31.71 -5.64
C ALA A 348 26.95 30.85 -4.66
N GLY A 349 28.03 30.21 -5.14
CA GLY A 349 28.86 29.25 -4.38
C GLY A 349 28.21 27.88 -4.15
N PHE A 350 28.94 26.93 -3.56
CA PHE A 350 28.38 25.65 -3.08
C PHE A 350 27.65 25.81 -1.75
N ASN A 351 26.81 26.85 -1.68
CA ASN A 351 25.93 27.12 -0.55
C ASN A 351 24.59 26.38 -0.73
N ILE A 352 23.78 26.42 0.31
CA ILE A 352 22.43 25.85 0.37
C ILE A 352 21.41 26.96 0.63
N SER A 353 20.19 26.74 0.17
CA SER A 353 19.05 27.60 0.49
C SER A 353 18.45 27.22 1.85
N ALA A 354 17.98 28.24 2.56
CA ALA A 354 17.20 28.06 3.78
C ALA A 354 16.13 29.14 3.86
N LEU A 355 14.98 28.83 4.44
CA LEU A 355 13.92 29.80 4.64
C LEU A 355 14.29 30.74 5.80
N PRO A 356 14.24 32.08 5.60
CA PRO A 356 14.61 33.02 6.63
C PRO A 356 13.56 33.09 7.74
N SER A 357 14.01 33.38 8.96
CA SER A 357 13.17 33.91 10.01
C SER A 357 12.80 35.37 9.71
N TYR A 358 11.50 35.68 9.76
CA TYR A 358 10.82 37.00 9.76
C TYR A 358 11.34 38.15 8.85
N GLY A 359 10.45 38.70 8.02
CA GLY A 359 10.55 40.09 7.51
C GLY A 359 11.49 40.38 6.33
N ASN A 360 12.43 39.50 5.99
CA ASN A 360 13.28 39.63 4.79
C ASN A 360 12.79 38.74 3.63
N VAL A 361 11.61 39.06 3.09
CA VAL A 361 11.16 38.51 1.82
C VAL A 361 11.96 39.18 0.71
N GLY A 362 13.10 38.59 0.29
CA GLY A 362 13.81 39.14 -0.88
C GLY A 362 15.27 38.74 -1.13
N TRP A 363 16.01 38.20 -0.15
CA TRP A 363 17.43 37.85 -0.36
C TRP A 363 17.75 36.48 0.24
N ASP A 364 18.19 35.54 -0.63
CA ASP A 364 18.88 34.34 -0.17
C ASP A 364 20.20 34.80 0.45
N TYR A 365 20.36 34.55 1.75
CA TYR A 365 21.71 34.38 2.26
C TYR A 365 22.10 32.96 1.89
N GLY A 366 23.03 32.80 0.94
CA GLY A 366 23.67 31.51 0.71
C GLY A 366 24.17 31.00 2.07
N ASN A 367 23.50 29.97 2.58
CA ASN A 367 23.82 29.44 3.90
C ASN A 367 25.03 28.54 3.75
N HIS A 368 25.94 28.63 4.73
CA HIS A 368 27.08 27.76 4.78
C HIS A 368 26.59 26.32 5.05
N VAL A 369 27.02 25.37 4.22
CA VAL A 369 26.74 23.93 4.38
C VAL A 369 27.24 23.34 5.72
N HIS A 370 28.14 24.05 6.39
CA HIS A 370 28.71 23.72 7.70
C HIS A 370 28.06 24.51 8.85
N ALA A 371 26.87 25.09 8.63
CA ALA A 371 26.08 25.75 9.66
C ALA A 371 24.85 24.90 10.01
N SER A 372 24.55 24.84 11.31
CA SER A 372 23.44 24.03 11.80
C SER A 372 22.13 24.79 11.64
N ASN A 373 21.18 24.22 10.88
CA ASN A 373 19.87 24.81 10.62
C ASN A 373 18.77 23.83 11.03
N ALA A 374 17.55 24.32 11.21
CA ALA A 374 16.41 23.49 11.57
C ALA A 374 16.07 22.51 10.44
N VAL A 375 15.92 21.24 10.79
CA VAL A 375 15.68 20.11 9.88
C VAL A 375 14.21 19.75 9.91
N ARG A 376 13.50 20.07 8.83
CA ARG A 376 12.07 19.76 8.66
C ARG A 376 11.89 18.92 7.40
N PRO A 377 11.98 17.58 7.51
CA PRO A 377 11.75 16.70 6.38
C PRO A 377 10.28 16.72 5.96
N ALA A 378 10.04 16.37 4.71
CA ALA A 378 8.75 16.04 4.14
C ALA A 378 8.66 14.55 3.83
N LEU A 379 7.44 14.06 3.67
CA LEU A 379 7.12 12.69 3.29
C LEU A 379 5.86 12.62 2.42
N HIS A 380 5.70 11.52 1.67
CA HIS A 380 4.46 11.20 0.96
C HIS A 380 3.77 10.00 1.61
N LEU A 381 2.52 10.18 2.07
CA LEU A 381 1.65 9.09 2.49
C LEU A 381 0.79 8.61 1.33
N ASN A 382 0.73 7.30 1.12
CA ASN A 382 -0.14 6.66 0.14
C ASN A 382 -1.54 6.45 0.74
N LEU A 383 -2.49 7.31 0.38
CA LEU A 383 -3.84 7.26 0.95
C LEU A 383 -4.57 5.98 0.54
N ASN A 384 -4.36 5.47 -0.69
CA ASN A 384 -5.01 4.23 -1.13
C ASN A 384 -4.57 3.00 -0.33
N LEU A 385 -3.29 2.90 0.02
CA LEU A 385 -2.78 1.79 0.85
C LEU A 385 -3.33 1.87 2.28
N ILE A 386 -3.41 3.08 2.84
CA ILE A 386 -3.99 3.31 4.17
C ILE A 386 -5.48 2.96 4.17
N ALA A 387 -6.23 3.40 3.16
CA ALA A 387 -7.63 3.05 2.95
C ALA A 387 -7.84 1.56 3.02
N LYS A 388 -7.05 0.82 2.23
CA LYS A 388 -7.19 -0.62 2.16
C LYS A 388 -6.88 -1.34 3.47
N GLU A 389 -5.90 -0.84 4.23
CA GLU A 389 -5.69 -1.37 5.58
C GLU A 389 -6.92 -1.13 6.46
N LEU A 390 -7.46 0.09 6.46
CA LEU A 390 -8.60 0.44 7.30
C LEU A 390 -9.89 -0.28 6.89
N PHE A 391 -10.03 -0.65 5.62
CA PHE A 391 -11.15 -1.46 5.10
C PHE A 391 -10.98 -2.95 5.31
N SER A 392 -9.92 -3.45 5.96
CA SER A 392 -9.73 -4.89 6.11
C SER A 392 -9.15 -5.31 7.46
N VAL A 393 -9.46 -6.55 7.85
CA VAL A 393 -8.71 -7.26 8.88
C VAL A 393 -7.88 -8.36 8.24
N SER A 394 -6.64 -8.49 8.69
CA SER A 394 -5.73 -9.51 8.18
C SER A 394 -5.70 -10.76 9.08
N VAL A 395 -5.65 -11.91 8.45
CA VAL A 395 -5.31 -13.22 9.03
C VAL A 395 -3.95 -13.61 8.47
N GLY A 396 -3.02 -14.00 9.35
CA GLY A 396 -1.70 -14.47 8.93
C GLY A 396 -1.75 -15.76 8.11
N GLU A 397 -0.57 -16.29 7.75
CA GLU A 397 -0.44 -17.50 6.94
C GLU A 397 -1.18 -18.69 7.58
N ILE A 398 -2.23 -19.19 6.91
CA ILE A 398 -3.04 -20.32 7.40
C ILE A 398 -2.48 -21.68 6.98
N TYR A 399 -1.54 -21.74 6.04
CA TYR A 399 -0.93 -22.98 5.59
C TYR A 399 0.61 -22.92 5.65
N ASN A 400 1.20 -23.81 6.43
CA ASN A 400 2.64 -23.94 6.48
C ASN A 400 3.12 -24.91 5.38
N SER A 401 3.69 -24.35 4.31
CA SER A 401 4.19 -25.13 3.17
C SER A 401 5.40 -26.01 3.49
N SER A 402 6.17 -25.68 4.53
CA SER A 402 7.37 -26.43 4.90
C SER A 402 7.04 -27.78 5.54
N ASN A 403 5.99 -27.83 6.37
CA ASN A 403 5.54 -29.06 7.04
C ASN A 403 4.18 -29.58 6.53
N LYS A 404 3.55 -28.87 5.59
CA LYS A 404 2.26 -29.21 4.96
C LYS A 404 1.09 -29.30 5.94
N THR A 405 1.06 -28.41 6.93
CA THR A 405 0.03 -28.38 7.98
C THR A 405 -0.73 -27.05 8.02
N VAL A 406 -1.91 -27.09 8.63
CA VAL A 406 -2.73 -25.90 8.88
C VAL A 406 -2.20 -25.17 10.11
N ASN A 407 -2.03 -23.85 10.01
CA ASN A 407 -1.76 -23.01 11.16
C ASN A 407 -3.06 -22.82 11.95
N GLN A 408 -3.16 -23.52 13.07
CA GLN A 408 -4.37 -23.57 13.90
C GLN A 408 -4.76 -22.19 14.46
N ASP A 409 -3.80 -21.39 14.94
CA ASP A 409 -4.08 -20.08 15.52
C ASP A 409 -4.67 -19.14 14.45
N ASN A 410 -4.04 -19.04 13.27
CA ASN A 410 -4.52 -18.21 12.17
C ASN A 410 -5.86 -18.72 11.61
N TYR A 411 -6.04 -20.03 11.46
CA TYR A 411 -7.31 -20.61 11.02
C TYR A 411 -8.45 -20.31 12.02
N ASN A 412 -8.18 -20.35 13.32
CA ASN A 412 -9.15 -19.95 14.34
C ASN A 412 -9.50 -18.46 14.27
N ILE A 413 -8.54 -17.59 13.95
CA ILE A 413 -8.78 -16.16 13.71
C ILE A 413 -9.71 -15.98 12.50
N LEU A 414 -9.45 -16.68 11.39
CA LEU A 414 -10.32 -16.66 10.21
C LEU A 414 -11.78 -17.00 10.58
N LYS A 415 -12.00 -18.09 11.33
CA LYS A 415 -13.34 -18.47 11.80
C LYS A 415 -13.98 -17.39 12.67
N LYS A 416 -13.22 -16.76 13.57
CA LYS A 416 -13.72 -15.69 14.44
C LYS A 416 -14.20 -14.50 13.62
N TYR A 417 -13.43 -14.08 12.61
CA TYR A 417 -13.83 -13.00 11.72
C TYR A 417 -15.05 -13.35 10.86
N ILE A 418 -15.11 -14.55 10.27
CA ILE A 418 -16.25 -14.97 9.44
C ILE A 418 -17.55 -15.05 10.24
N THR A 419 -17.48 -15.45 11.51
CA THR A 419 -18.68 -15.68 12.35
C THR A 419 -19.05 -14.50 13.23
N GLY A 420 -18.12 -13.56 13.47
CA GLY A 420 -18.24 -12.55 14.53
C GLY A 420 -18.25 -13.13 15.95
N LYS A 421 -17.93 -14.42 16.13
CA LYS A 421 -17.97 -15.09 17.44
C LYS A 421 -16.59 -15.20 18.05
N THR A 422 -16.49 -15.00 19.36
CA THR A 422 -15.24 -15.19 20.12
C THR A 422 -14.83 -16.66 20.22
N SER A 423 -15.77 -17.60 20.15
CA SER A 423 -15.51 -19.06 20.18
C SER A 423 -16.36 -19.78 19.14
N PRO A 424 -16.01 -19.67 17.85
CA PRO A 424 -16.77 -20.29 16.77
C PRO A 424 -16.58 -21.81 16.74
N THR A 425 -17.67 -22.52 16.47
CA THR A 425 -17.71 -23.97 16.25
C THR A 425 -17.79 -24.30 14.76
N ALA A 426 -17.48 -25.55 14.37
CA ALA A 426 -17.70 -26.02 13.01
C ALA A 426 -19.18 -25.88 12.57
N SER A 427 -20.11 -26.06 13.51
CA SER A 427 -21.55 -25.88 13.25
C SER A 427 -21.92 -24.44 12.91
N ASP A 428 -21.24 -23.46 13.50
CA ASP A 428 -21.48 -22.04 13.20
C ASP A 428 -21.12 -21.73 11.75
N ILE A 429 -19.94 -22.17 11.31
CA ILE A 429 -19.48 -22.03 9.92
C ILE A 429 -20.43 -22.76 8.96
N ASN A 430 -20.82 -23.99 9.29
CA ASN A 430 -21.71 -24.77 8.45
C ASN A 430 -23.10 -24.14 8.30
N THR A 431 -23.61 -23.52 9.38
CA THR A 431 -24.89 -22.80 9.34
C THR A 431 -24.82 -21.61 8.40
N LEU A 432 -23.77 -20.79 8.48
CA LEU A 432 -23.55 -19.66 7.57
C LEU A 432 -23.40 -20.15 6.12
N ALA A 433 -22.58 -21.18 5.89
CA ALA A 433 -22.37 -21.77 4.57
C ALA A 433 -23.65 -22.34 3.94
N THR A 434 -24.55 -22.91 4.75
CA THR A 434 -25.85 -23.42 4.29
C THR A 434 -26.79 -22.28 3.90
N ASN A 435 -26.79 -21.19 4.68
CA ASN A 435 -27.61 -20.02 4.40
C ASN A 435 -27.08 -19.20 3.23
N ILE A 436 -25.86 -19.49 2.78
CA ILE A 436 -25.05 -18.66 1.89
C ILE A 436 -24.72 -17.33 2.58
N THR A 437 -23.45 -16.95 2.56
CA THR A 437 -23.01 -15.67 3.11
C THR A 437 -22.14 -14.97 2.08
N ASP A 438 -22.67 -13.91 1.48
CA ASP A 438 -21.96 -13.10 0.50
C ASP A 438 -20.95 -12.14 1.16
N ALA A 439 -20.20 -11.40 0.35
CA ALA A 439 -19.17 -10.50 0.86
C ALA A 439 -19.75 -9.39 1.74
N SER A 440 -20.96 -8.90 1.47
CA SER A 440 -21.61 -7.86 2.27
C SER A 440 -21.94 -8.36 3.68
N GLU A 441 -22.42 -9.59 3.78
CA GLU A 441 -22.70 -10.23 5.07
C GLU A 441 -21.41 -10.59 5.81
N ILE A 442 -20.38 -11.08 5.12
CA ILE A 442 -19.05 -11.31 5.71
C ILE A 442 -18.49 -10.00 6.29
N ARG A 443 -18.60 -8.89 5.55
CA ARG A 443 -18.17 -7.56 6.01
C ARG A 443 -18.99 -7.05 7.21
N SER A 444 -20.25 -7.45 7.34
CA SER A 444 -21.13 -6.99 8.41
C SER A 444 -20.78 -7.51 9.81
N THR A 445 -20.00 -8.58 9.88
CA THR A 445 -19.56 -9.19 11.14
C THR A 445 -18.68 -8.24 11.95
N THR A 446 -18.85 -8.27 13.27
CA THR A 446 -18.02 -7.51 14.21
C THR A 446 -17.45 -8.42 15.28
N ILE A 447 -16.23 -8.15 15.71
CA ILE A 447 -15.60 -8.83 16.85
C ILE A 447 -14.57 -7.91 17.49
N SER A 448 -14.49 -7.91 18.83
CA SER A 448 -13.43 -7.20 19.55
C SER A 448 -12.07 -7.88 19.36
N ALA A 449 -10.99 -7.10 19.44
CA ALA A 449 -9.62 -7.61 19.43
C ALA A 449 -9.41 -8.68 20.53
N GLY A 450 -8.49 -9.60 20.30
CA GLY A 450 -8.21 -10.68 21.24
C GLY A 450 -7.07 -11.57 20.81
N THR A 451 -7.05 -12.80 21.31
CA THR A 451 -6.05 -13.81 20.95
C THR A 451 -6.71 -15.13 20.53
N ALA A 452 -6.06 -15.84 19.61
CA ALA A 452 -6.31 -17.24 19.30
C ALA A 452 -5.00 -17.99 19.55
N GLY A 453 -4.96 -18.78 20.62
CA GLY A 453 -3.71 -19.37 21.10
C GLY A 453 -2.71 -18.27 21.46
N SER A 454 -1.57 -18.26 20.77
CA SER A 454 -0.49 -17.28 20.98
C SER A 454 -0.57 -16.07 20.05
N THR A 455 -1.43 -16.13 19.03
CA THR A 455 -1.54 -15.08 18.01
C THR A 455 -2.61 -14.07 18.38
N ALA A 456 -2.24 -12.79 18.44
CA ALA A 456 -3.17 -11.69 18.61
C ALA A 456 -3.91 -11.38 17.28
N TYR A 457 -5.17 -10.96 17.39
CA TYR A 457 -5.97 -10.50 16.25
C TYR A 457 -6.64 -9.16 16.57
N LYS A 458 -6.80 -8.34 15.54
CA LYS A 458 -7.35 -6.98 15.62
C LYS A 458 -8.88 -7.04 15.79
N ALA A 459 -9.48 -5.95 16.27
CA ALA A 459 -10.93 -5.83 16.23
C ALA A 459 -11.37 -5.77 14.77
N LYS A 460 -12.46 -6.46 14.44
CA LYS A 460 -13.16 -6.30 13.16
C LYS A 460 -14.40 -5.47 13.38
N THR A 461 -14.55 -4.40 12.62
CA THR A 461 -15.74 -3.55 12.61
C THR A 461 -16.58 -3.81 11.36
N ASN A 462 -17.80 -3.28 11.37
CA ASN A 462 -18.74 -3.40 10.27
C ASN A 462 -18.15 -2.74 9.01
N GLY A 463 -18.25 -3.41 7.86
CA GLY A 463 -17.74 -2.90 6.58
C GLY A 463 -16.32 -3.36 6.25
N GLN A 464 -15.59 -3.98 7.19
CA GLN A 464 -14.24 -4.46 6.92
C GLN A 464 -14.22 -5.82 6.22
N ASP A 465 -13.43 -5.91 5.15
CA ASP A 465 -13.05 -7.12 4.44
C ASP A 465 -12.19 -8.04 5.30
N ILE A 466 -12.17 -9.34 4.99
CA ILE A 466 -11.26 -10.31 5.60
C ILE A 466 -10.21 -10.68 4.56
N VAL A 467 -8.95 -10.35 4.84
CA VAL A 467 -7.80 -10.74 4.01
C VAL A 467 -7.02 -11.83 4.74
N VAL A 468 -6.81 -12.97 4.10
CA VAL A 468 -6.07 -14.11 4.62
C VAL A 468 -4.81 -14.34 3.80
N THR A 469 -3.69 -14.55 4.47
CA THR A 469 -2.50 -15.06 3.81
C THR A 469 -2.61 -16.57 3.66
N LEU A 470 -2.53 -17.05 2.43
CA LEU A 470 -2.50 -18.47 2.10
C LEU A 470 -1.43 -18.69 1.03
N GLY A 471 -0.46 -19.55 1.33
CA GLY A 471 0.61 -19.89 0.39
C GLY A 471 1.53 -18.73 0.03
N GLY A 472 1.73 -17.80 0.97
CA GLY A 472 2.52 -16.58 0.80
C GLY A 472 1.79 -15.44 0.07
N LEU A 473 0.55 -15.67 -0.39
CA LEU A 473 -0.26 -14.69 -1.11
C LEU A 473 -1.43 -14.20 -0.25
N LYS A 474 -1.82 -12.94 -0.41
CA LYS A 474 -2.96 -12.32 0.28
C LYS A 474 -4.24 -12.52 -0.54
N TRP A 475 -5.28 -13.03 0.11
CA TRP A 475 -6.57 -13.32 -0.51
C TRP A 475 -7.72 -12.72 0.29
N GLN A 476 -8.69 -12.12 -0.38
CA GLN A 476 -9.89 -11.58 0.24
C GLN A 476 -11.02 -12.61 0.22
N ALA A 477 -11.75 -12.73 1.34
CA ALA A 477 -12.93 -13.57 1.45
C ALA A 477 -14.14 -12.90 0.78
N VAL A 478 -14.73 -13.57 -0.21
CA VAL A 478 -15.82 -12.99 -1.02
C VAL A 478 -17.13 -13.77 -0.97
N TYR A 479 -17.09 -15.04 -0.60
CA TYR A 479 -18.29 -15.86 -0.58
C TYR A 479 -18.14 -17.10 0.29
N LEU A 480 -19.10 -17.40 1.16
CA LEU A 480 -19.15 -18.61 1.96
C LEU A 480 -20.39 -19.42 1.56
N SER A 481 -20.18 -20.67 1.14
CA SER A 481 -21.24 -21.56 0.66
C SER A 481 -20.89 -23.03 0.94
N GLN A 482 -21.66 -23.97 0.40
CA GLN A 482 -21.34 -25.40 0.41
C GLN A 482 -20.96 -25.92 -0.98
N ASP A 483 -20.05 -26.89 -1.00
CA ASP A 483 -19.85 -27.73 -2.19
C ASP A 483 -21.02 -28.73 -2.34
N LYS A 484 -21.03 -29.47 -3.47
CA LYS A 484 -22.04 -30.50 -3.77
C LYS A 484 -22.06 -31.68 -2.78
N LEU A 485 -21.06 -31.80 -1.92
CA LEU A 485 -20.98 -32.82 -0.87
C LEU A 485 -21.41 -32.28 0.51
N GLY A 486 -21.78 -31.01 0.60
CA GLY A 486 -22.18 -30.34 1.84
C GLY A 486 -21.02 -29.83 2.69
N ASN A 487 -19.78 -29.84 2.18
CA ASN A 487 -18.66 -29.24 2.89
C ASN A 487 -18.74 -27.72 2.81
N SER A 488 -18.51 -27.03 3.93
CA SER A 488 -18.38 -25.57 3.94
C SER A 488 -17.13 -25.14 3.17
N ILE A 489 -17.32 -24.23 2.20
CA ILE A 489 -16.27 -23.66 1.35
C ILE A 489 -16.27 -22.14 1.44
N LEU A 490 -15.08 -21.56 1.57
CA LEU A 490 -14.84 -20.13 1.49
C LEU A 490 -14.18 -19.80 0.14
N THR A 491 -14.88 -19.08 -0.71
CA THR A 491 -14.30 -18.53 -1.93
C THR A 491 -13.39 -17.36 -1.57
N LEU A 492 -12.15 -17.46 -2.01
CA LEU A 492 -11.12 -16.47 -1.86
C LEU A 492 -10.80 -15.89 -3.24
N TRP A 493 -10.68 -14.57 -3.33
CA TRP A 493 -10.20 -13.87 -4.52
C TRP A 493 -8.82 -13.27 -4.22
N LEU A 494 -7.86 -13.38 -5.13
CA LEU A 494 -6.53 -12.81 -4.90
C LEU A 494 -6.66 -11.30 -4.67
N ASP A 495 -6.02 -10.79 -3.62
CA ASP A 495 -6.15 -9.40 -3.23
C ASP A 495 -5.39 -8.47 -4.21
N GLY A 496 -5.99 -7.35 -4.57
CA GLY A 496 -5.42 -6.35 -5.49
C GLY A 496 -4.32 -5.46 -4.89
N VAL A 497 -3.64 -5.94 -3.83
CA VAL A 497 -2.44 -5.32 -3.22
C VAL A 497 -1.16 -5.82 -3.88
N ASN A 498 -0.07 -5.09 -3.65
CA ASN A 498 1.27 -5.66 -3.78
C ASN A 498 1.37 -6.96 -2.97
N GLN A 499 1.70 -8.04 -3.67
CA GLN A 499 2.07 -9.33 -3.12
C GLN A 499 3.60 -9.38 -2.94
N SER A 500 4.07 -9.19 -1.69
CA SER A 500 5.52 -9.26 -1.39
C SER A 500 6.21 -10.55 -1.85
N ALA A 501 5.46 -11.64 -2.00
CA ALA A 501 5.96 -12.89 -2.59
C ALA A 501 6.45 -12.75 -4.05
N TRP A 502 6.17 -11.62 -4.70
CA TRP A 502 6.48 -11.34 -6.10
C TRP A 502 7.58 -10.29 -6.28
N ASP A 503 8.07 -9.64 -5.21
CA ASP A 503 9.07 -8.55 -5.31
C ASP A 503 10.40 -8.99 -5.96
N SER A 504 10.72 -10.29 -5.88
CA SER A 504 11.93 -10.87 -6.49
C SER A 504 11.72 -11.49 -7.87
N ARG A 505 10.49 -11.44 -8.40
CA ARG A 505 10.13 -12.09 -9.68
C ARG A 505 10.33 -11.15 -10.86
N SER A 506 10.56 -11.72 -12.03
CA SER A 506 10.86 -10.97 -13.24
C SER A 506 9.60 -10.32 -13.84
N PRO A 507 9.69 -9.08 -14.35
CA PRO A 507 8.69 -8.49 -15.24
C PRO A 507 8.46 -9.26 -16.54
N SER A 508 9.36 -10.18 -16.90
CA SER A 508 9.29 -11.03 -18.09
C SER A 508 9.52 -12.51 -17.74
N GLU A 509 8.79 -13.01 -16.73
CA GLU A 509 8.96 -14.40 -16.29
C GLU A 509 8.43 -15.42 -17.32
N GLY A 510 7.28 -15.15 -17.93
CA GLY A 510 6.72 -15.94 -19.01
C GLY A 510 6.82 -15.25 -20.36
N GLU A 511 6.32 -15.92 -21.40
CA GLU A 511 6.27 -15.35 -22.76
C GLU A 511 5.26 -14.19 -22.83
N TYR A 512 4.11 -14.34 -22.17
CA TYR A 512 3.02 -13.35 -22.15
C TYR A 512 2.54 -13.01 -20.72
N PHE A 513 3.38 -13.25 -19.71
CA PHE A 513 3.07 -12.87 -18.32
C PHE A 513 4.32 -12.49 -17.53
N GLY A 514 4.14 -11.66 -16.50
CA GLY A 514 5.24 -11.22 -15.63
C GLY A 514 4.77 -10.45 -14.41
N TYR A 515 5.73 -10.11 -13.54
CA TYR A 515 5.47 -9.48 -12.25
C TYR A 515 6.02 -8.07 -12.21
N ARG A 516 5.20 -7.13 -11.78
CA ARG A 516 5.62 -5.74 -11.63
C ARG A 516 4.90 -5.08 -10.46
N GLU A 517 5.66 -4.40 -9.61
CA GLU A 517 5.14 -3.65 -8.46
C GLU A 517 4.23 -4.50 -7.55
N GLY A 518 4.61 -5.78 -7.40
CA GLY A 518 3.87 -6.76 -6.62
C GLY A 518 2.52 -7.19 -7.21
N LEU A 519 2.27 -6.94 -8.49
CA LEU A 519 1.12 -7.47 -9.24
C LEU A 519 1.56 -8.40 -10.37
N LEU A 520 0.65 -9.28 -10.78
CA LEU A 520 0.83 -10.21 -11.90
C LEU A 520 0.06 -9.68 -13.10
N TYR A 521 0.76 -9.52 -14.22
CA TYR A 521 0.21 -9.14 -15.50
C TYR A 521 0.28 -10.30 -16.48
N SER A 522 -0.74 -10.42 -17.33
CA SER A 522 -0.76 -11.41 -18.41
C SER A 522 -1.64 -10.93 -19.55
N ASP A 523 -1.27 -11.33 -20.76
CA ASP A 523 -2.19 -11.34 -21.90
C ASP A 523 -3.24 -12.43 -21.64
N TRP A 524 -4.46 -12.20 -22.09
CA TRP A 524 -5.55 -13.16 -21.95
C TRP A 524 -5.33 -14.34 -22.91
N SER A 525 -4.96 -14.06 -24.15
CA SER A 525 -4.61 -15.03 -25.19
C SER A 525 -3.09 -15.10 -25.39
N ALA A 526 -2.62 -16.04 -26.22
CA ALA A 526 -1.21 -16.13 -26.60
C ALA A 526 -0.87 -15.11 -27.71
N ASN A 527 -1.04 -13.82 -27.42
CA ASN A 527 -0.81 -12.68 -28.32
C ASN A 527 -1.52 -12.81 -29.69
N TRP A 528 -2.81 -13.16 -29.66
CA TRP A 528 -3.65 -13.17 -30.86
C TRP A 528 -5.10 -12.82 -30.51
N ASN A 529 -5.79 -12.12 -31.41
CA ASN A 529 -7.20 -11.80 -31.25
C ASN A 529 -7.93 -11.99 -32.59
N SER A 530 -9.21 -12.35 -32.53
CA SER A 530 -10.05 -12.53 -33.70
C SER A 530 -11.50 -12.25 -33.33
N MET A 531 -12.20 -11.48 -34.15
CA MET A 531 -13.66 -11.33 -34.03
C MET A 531 -14.39 -12.63 -34.37
N ASP A 532 -13.76 -13.53 -35.13
CA ASP A 532 -14.32 -14.84 -35.49
C ASP A 532 -14.48 -15.71 -34.24
N ILE A 533 -15.73 -16.07 -33.99
CA ILE A 533 -16.14 -16.96 -32.91
C ILE A 533 -16.29 -18.40 -33.41
N SER A 534 -15.58 -18.84 -34.44
CA SER A 534 -15.53 -20.25 -34.86
C SER A 534 -14.80 -21.13 -33.84
N SER A 535 -14.36 -22.33 -34.22
CA SER A 535 -13.93 -23.44 -33.34
C SER A 535 -13.22 -23.05 -32.04
N ASN A 536 -12.20 -22.19 -32.10
CA ASN A 536 -11.52 -21.64 -30.92
C ASN A 536 -11.66 -20.10 -30.89
N PRO A 537 -12.64 -19.51 -30.19
CA PRO A 537 -12.70 -18.07 -30.01
C PRO A 537 -11.49 -17.57 -29.22
N SER A 538 -10.94 -16.42 -29.60
CA SER A 538 -9.80 -15.84 -28.87
C SER A 538 -10.15 -15.36 -27.47
N ASN A 539 -11.43 -15.35 -27.07
CA ASN A 539 -11.92 -15.02 -25.74
C ASN A 539 -12.65 -16.20 -25.05
N MET A 540 -12.47 -17.46 -25.48
CA MET A 540 -12.97 -18.64 -24.74
C MET A 540 -12.05 -19.08 -23.58
N TYR A 541 -12.46 -18.83 -22.33
CA TYR A 541 -11.57 -18.87 -21.15
C TYR A 541 -10.84 -20.20 -20.95
N SER A 542 -11.51 -21.33 -21.22
CA SER A 542 -10.92 -22.65 -21.08
C SER A 542 -9.65 -22.85 -21.93
N THR A 543 -9.57 -22.18 -23.07
CA THR A 543 -8.41 -22.20 -23.99
C THR A 543 -7.57 -20.92 -23.94
N SER A 544 -7.72 -20.12 -22.89
CA SER A 544 -6.91 -18.90 -22.68
C SER A 544 -5.48 -19.23 -22.25
N TYR A 545 -4.54 -18.32 -22.56
CA TYR A 545 -3.16 -18.43 -22.07
C TYR A 545 -3.11 -18.26 -20.55
N ILE A 546 -3.97 -17.38 -20.00
CA ILE A 546 -4.09 -17.19 -18.55
C ILE A 546 -4.43 -18.51 -17.86
N ASN A 547 -5.48 -19.20 -18.32
CA ASN A 547 -5.92 -20.44 -17.69
C ASN A 547 -4.83 -21.50 -17.71
N ALA A 548 -4.25 -21.77 -18.89
CA ALA A 548 -3.34 -22.90 -19.05
C ALA A 548 -1.93 -22.64 -18.48
N VAL A 549 -1.37 -21.44 -18.72
CA VAL A 549 0.04 -21.13 -18.44
C VAL A 549 0.18 -20.24 -17.21
N THR A 550 -0.44 -19.05 -17.22
CA THR A 550 -0.25 -18.05 -16.17
C THR A 550 -0.67 -18.56 -14.80
N LEU A 551 -1.87 -19.17 -14.71
CA LEU A 551 -2.40 -19.77 -13.48
C LEU A 551 -1.84 -21.16 -13.17
N ASN A 552 -0.94 -21.68 -14.01
CA ASN A 552 -0.30 -22.98 -13.82
C ASN A 552 -1.26 -24.17 -13.75
N ASN A 553 -2.41 -24.09 -14.42
CA ASN A 553 -3.36 -25.21 -14.48
C ASN A 553 -2.92 -26.29 -15.49
N GLY A 554 -2.05 -25.94 -16.44
CA GLY A 554 -1.73 -26.80 -17.58
C GLY A 554 -2.93 -26.95 -18.53
N GLY A 555 -2.87 -27.94 -19.43
CA GLY A 555 -3.95 -28.18 -20.39
C GLY A 555 -3.67 -27.51 -21.73
N THR A 556 -4.71 -27.11 -22.45
CA THR A 556 -4.59 -26.63 -23.84
C THR A 556 -5.00 -25.17 -23.94
N TYR A 557 -4.25 -24.37 -24.69
CA TYR A 557 -4.61 -23.00 -25.05
C TYR A 557 -4.58 -22.80 -26.57
N ALA A 558 -5.41 -21.88 -27.06
CA ALA A 558 -5.52 -21.60 -28.48
C ALA A 558 -4.43 -20.61 -28.93
N THR A 559 -3.92 -20.81 -30.14
CA THR A 559 -2.94 -19.92 -30.81
C THR A 559 -3.50 -19.33 -32.11
N SER A 560 -4.68 -19.79 -32.54
CA SER A 560 -5.49 -19.23 -33.61
C SER A 560 -6.91 -19.82 -33.51
N THR A 561 -7.82 -19.40 -34.40
CA THR A 561 -9.18 -19.95 -34.50
C THR A 561 -9.24 -21.44 -34.85
N THR A 562 -8.11 -22.03 -35.30
CA THR A 562 -8.03 -23.42 -35.76
C THR A 562 -6.91 -24.25 -35.10
N ALA A 563 -6.02 -23.62 -34.33
CA ALA A 563 -4.86 -24.28 -33.73
C ALA A 563 -4.80 -24.11 -32.21
N THR A 564 -4.27 -25.13 -31.54
CA THR A 564 -4.06 -25.14 -30.10
C THR A 564 -2.70 -25.73 -29.74
N THR A 565 -2.20 -25.38 -28.56
CA THR A 565 -0.94 -25.85 -27.97
C THR A 565 -1.19 -26.32 -26.54
N THR A 566 -0.41 -27.28 -26.06
CA THR A 566 -0.53 -27.82 -24.69
C THR A 566 0.55 -27.24 -23.77
N ALA A 567 0.15 -26.82 -22.57
CA ALA A 567 0.99 -26.39 -21.48
C ALA A 567 1.07 -27.45 -20.37
N SER A 568 2.25 -27.60 -19.78
CA SER A 568 2.47 -28.42 -18.59
C SER A 568 2.58 -27.54 -17.35
N LYS A 569 2.15 -28.05 -16.19
CA LYS A 569 2.36 -27.37 -14.91
C LYS A 569 3.86 -27.26 -14.60
N SER A 570 4.28 -26.13 -14.06
CA SER A 570 5.65 -25.89 -13.62
C SER A 570 5.72 -25.75 -12.10
N SER A 571 6.72 -26.38 -11.48
CA SER A 571 7.02 -26.23 -10.06
C SER A 571 7.67 -24.88 -9.70
N SER A 572 8.15 -24.12 -10.69
CA SER A 572 8.72 -22.78 -10.48
C SER A 572 7.68 -21.66 -10.54
N ASN A 573 6.48 -21.94 -11.07
CA ASN A 573 5.42 -20.94 -11.18
C ASN A 573 4.90 -20.54 -9.78
N ALA A 574 4.56 -19.26 -9.59
CA ALA A 574 4.05 -18.74 -8.31
C ALA A 574 2.83 -19.49 -7.76
N PHE A 575 2.03 -20.09 -8.64
CA PHE A 575 0.82 -20.83 -8.26
C PHE A 575 1.04 -22.35 -8.11
N ALA A 576 2.27 -22.85 -8.20
CA ALA A 576 2.57 -24.28 -8.07
C ALA A 576 2.01 -24.89 -6.78
N LEU A 577 2.04 -24.15 -5.67
CA LEU A 577 1.50 -24.58 -4.37
C LEU A 577 -0.01 -24.93 -4.46
N PHE A 578 -0.76 -24.21 -5.30
CA PHE A 578 -2.22 -24.31 -5.44
C PHE A 578 -2.65 -25.31 -6.52
N THR A 579 -1.78 -25.64 -7.49
CA THR A 579 -2.16 -26.47 -8.64
C THR A 579 -1.50 -27.85 -8.64
N MET A 580 -0.49 -28.09 -7.80
CA MET A 580 0.27 -29.33 -7.77
C MET A 580 0.13 -30.08 -6.42
N PRO A 581 -0.33 -31.35 -6.43
CA PRO A 581 -0.52 -32.15 -5.21
C PRO A 581 0.73 -32.34 -4.34
N THR A 582 1.93 -32.29 -4.96
CA THR A 582 3.21 -32.47 -4.26
C THR A 582 3.39 -31.53 -3.06
N TYR A 583 2.77 -30.35 -3.11
CA TYR A 583 2.86 -29.35 -2.03
C TYR A 583 1.82 -29.52 -0.92
N GLY A 584 0.83 -30.39 -1.09
CA GLY A 584 -0.16 -30.74 -0.07
C GLY A 584 -1.33 -29.75 0.09
N LEU A 585 -1.25 -28.52 -0.43
CA LEU A 585 -2.33 -27.55 -0.24
C LEU A 585 -3.62 -27.92 -1.01
N THR A 586 -3.50 -28.58 -2.17
CA THR A 586 -4.64 -28.95 -3.02
C THR A 586 -5.69 -29.82 -2.32
N GLN A 587 -5.33 -30.54 -1.25
CA GLN A 587 -6.28 -31.33 -0.47
C GLN A 587 -7.29 -30.49 0.31
N TYR A 588 -7.00 -29.19 0.49
CA TYR A 588 -7.88 -28.23 1.14
C TYR A 588 -8.60 -27.33 0.14
N LEU A 589 -8.51 -27.62 -1.16
CA LEU A 589 -9.13 -26.83 -2.21
C LEU A 589 -10.26 -27.62 -2.90
N VAL A 590 -11.28 -26.90 -3.36
CA VAL A 590 -12.40 -27.46 -4.13
C VAL A 590 -12.39 -26.84 -5.53
N THR A 591 -12.68 -27.65 -6.55
CA THR A 591 -12.79 -27.18 -7.93
C THR A 591 -14.19 -26.67 -8.25
N PRO A 592 -14.37 -25.71 -9.19
CA PRO A 592 -15.68 -25.18 -9.57
C PRO A 592 -16.72 -26.24 -9.98
N ARG A 593 -16.29 -27.39 -10.54
CA ARG A 593 -17.18 -28.50 -10.90
C ARG A 593 -18.01 -29.03 -9.71
N ASN A 594 -17.45 -28.92 -8.51
CA ASN A 594 -18.10 -29.35 -7.27
C ASN A 594 -18.92 -28.25 -6.59
N VAL A 595 -19.16 -27.11 -7.25
CA VAL A 595 -19.86 -25.97 -6.68
C VAL A 595 -21.08 -25.62 -7.55
N SER A 596 -22.28 -25.72 -6.98
CA SER A 596 -23.52 -25.66 -7.78
C SER A 596 -23.77 -24.30 -8.45
N TRP A 597 -23.46 -23.19 -7.79
CA TRP A 597 -23.67 -21.85 -8.36
C TRP A 597 -22.64 -21.49 -9.46
N GLN A 598 -21.61 -22.31 -9.68
CA GLN A 598 -20.67 -22.19 -10.80
C GLN A 598 -21.16 -22.90 -12.06
N GLU A 599 -22.15 -23.79 -11.94
CA GLU A 599 -22.61 -24.65 -13.04
C GLU A 599 -23.28 -23.85 -14.15
N SER A 600 -24.27 -23.03 -13.80
CA SER A 600 -25.06 -22.25 -14.75
C SER A 600 -25.28 -20.84 -14.22
N GLN A 601 -24.40 -19.91 -14.59
CA GLN A 601 -24.53 -18.49 -14.26
C GLN A 601 -25.20 -17.72 -15.41
N SER A 602 -25.98 -16.71 -15.07
CA SER A 602 -26.58 -15.78 -16.03
C SER A 602 -26.46 -14.35 -15.55
N ALA A 603 -25.69 -13.55 -16.30
CA ALA A 603 -25.53 -12.11 -16.05
C ALA A 603 -26.87 -11.38 -16.16
N VAL A 604 -27.73 -11.74 -17.12
CA VAL A 604 -29.06 -11.12 -17.28
C VAL A 604 -29.89 -11.24 -16.00
N SER A 605 -29.92 -12.43 -15.40
CA SER A 605 -30.73 -12.68 -14.20
C SER A 605 -30.09 -12.18 -12.90
N THR A 606 -28.76 -12.01 -12.87
CA THR A 606 -28.01 -11.70 -11.65
C THR A 606 -27.61 -10.24 -11.56
N THR A 607 -26.98 -9.72 -12.62
CA THR A 607 -26.40 -8.38 -12.65
C THR A 607 -27.26 -7.39 -13.45
N ASN A 608 -28.47 -7.77 -13.87
CA ASN A 608 -29.42 -6.91 -14.59
C ASN A 608 -28.84 -6.28 -15.87
N VAL A 609 -28.09 -7.06 -16.64
CA VAL A 609 -27.54 -6.65 -17.94
C VAL A 609 -28.40 -7.17 -19.10
N THR A 610 -28.23 -6.59 -20.29
CA THR A 610 -29.00 -6.96 -21.48
C THR A 610 -28.71 -8.38 -21.99
N PHE A 611 -27.45 -8.82 -21.88
CA PHE A 611 -27.00 -10.09 -22.45
C PHE A 611 -26.15 -10.88 -21.46
N ASN A 612 -26.24 -12.21 -21.55
CA ASN A 612 -25.28 -13.11 -20.93
C ASN A 612 -23.93 -12.98 -21.63
N TYR A 613 -22.86 -13.12 -20.86
CA TYR A 613 -21.51 -13.15 -21.38
C TYR A 613 -21.08 -14.60 -21.67
N PRO A 614 -20.21 -14.83 -22.66
CA PRO A 614 -19.55 -16.12 -22.79
C PRO A 614 -18.65 -16.41 -21.58
N ASN A 615 -18.47 -17.71 -21.30
CA ASN A 615 -17.68 -18.24 -20.18
C ASN A 615 -18.25 -17.97 -18.77
N GLU A 616 -19.57 -17.82 -18.58
CA GLU A 616 -20.17 -17.54 -17.26
C GLU A 616 -20.41 -18.78 -16.40
N GLY A 617 -20.88 -19.88 -16.98
CA GLY A 617 -21.00 -21.18 -16.31
C GLY A 617 -20.07 -22.22 -16.94
N TRP A 618 -19.83 -23.32 -16.25
CA TRP A 618 -19.16 -24.48 -16.86
C TRP A 618 -20.12 -25.48 -17.52
N SER A 619 -21.44 -25.34 -17.33
CA SER A 619 -22.41 -26.23 -17.96
C SER A 619 -22.31 -26.18 -19.49
N THR A 620 -22.23 -27.36 -20.10
CA THR A 620 -22.27 -27.53 -21.57
C THR A 620 -23.70 -27.60 -22.11
N ASP A 621 -24.70 -27.70 -21.23
CA ASP A 621 -26.13 -27.73 -21.54
C ASP A 621 -26.75 -26.36 -21.23
N THR A 622 -26.32 -25.34 -21.96
CA THR A 622 -26.79 -23.96 -21.79
C THR A 622 -27.54 -23.50 -23.05
N SER A 623 -28.80 -23.06 -22.87
CA SER A 623 -29.60 -22.46 -23.95
C SER A 623 -28.97 -21.16 -24.47
N ASN A 624 -29.22 -20.82 -25.73
CA ASN A 624 -28.83 -19.52 -26.29
C ASN A 624 -29.69 -18.34 -25.76
N ASP A 625 -30.69 -18.61 -24.92
CA ASP A 625 -31.55 -17.59 -24.34
C ASP A 625 -30.75 -16.56 -23.54
N GLY A 626 -31.02 -15.27 -23.80
CA GLY A 626 -30.33 -14.16 -23.17
C GLY A 626 -28.92 -13.89 -23.70
N PHE A 627 -28.37 -14.71 -24.61
CA PHE A 627 -27.11 -14.40 -25.29
C PHE A 627 -27.34 -13.49 -26.50
N PHE A 628 -26.35 -12.66 -26.80
CA PHE A 628 -26.35 -11.88 -28.03
C PHE A 628 -26.26 -12.81 -29.25
N VAL A 629 -27.10 -12.55 -30.24
CA VAL A 629 -27.09 -13.19 -31.56
C VAL A 629 -26.89 -12.10 -32.59
N ASP A 630 -25.89 -12.27 -33.44
CA ASP A 630 -25.56 -11.26 -34.45
C ASP A 630 -26.53 -11.31 -35.65
N VAL A 631 -26.29 -10.43 -36.64
CA VAL A 631 -27.12 -10.35 -37.85
C VAL A 631 -27.01 -11.58 -38.76
N TRP A 632 -26.01 -12.42 -38.56
CA TRP A 632 -25.75 -13.66 -39.30
C TRP A 632 -26.28 -14.91 -38.59
N GLY A 633 -26.84 -14.75 -37.38
CA GLY A 633 -27.39 -15.82 -36.57
C GLY A 633 -26.35 -16.53 -35.68
N GLU A 634 -25.15 -15.99 -35.58
CA GLU A 634 -24.10 -16.53 -34.71
C GLU A 634 -24.33 -16.09 -33.27
N CYS A 635 -24.24 -17.05 -32.33
CA CYS A 635 -24.51 -16.82 -30.92
C CYS A 635 -23.21 -16.87 -30.11
N ASN A 636 -22.99 -15.85 -29.27
CA ASN A 636 -21.83 -15.77 -28.36
C ASN A 636 -21.99 -16.66 -27.10
N ASN A 637 -22.51 -17.87 -27.29
CA ASN A 637 -22.60 -18.91 -26.27
C ASN A 637 -21.54 -19.99 -26.55
N TYR A 638 -20.62 -20.20 -25.62
CA TYR A 638 -19.51 -21.13 -25.78
C TYR A 638 -19.75 -22.49 -25.12
N ALA A 639 -20.87 -22.67 -24.43
CA ALA A 639 -21.16 -23.88 -23.65
C ALA A 639 -21.00 -25.18 -24.44
N SER A 640 -21.49 -25.22 -25.68
CA SER A 640 -21.43 -26.44 -26.52
C SER A 640 -20.08 -26.67 -27.22
N ARG A 641 -19.09 -25.79 -27.02
CA ARG A 641 -17.78 -25.92 -27.68
C ARG A 641 -16.93 -26.96 -26.98
N ALA A 642 -16.07 -27.62 -27.76
CA ALA A 642 -15.19 -28.64 -27.23
C ALA A 642 -14.27 -28.07 -26.14
N GLY A 643 -14.35 -28.63 -24.93
CA GLY A 643 -13.51 -28.25 -23.80
C GLY A 643 -13.87 -26.91 -23.15
N SER A 644 -15.04 -26.33 -23.44
CA SER A 644 -15.55 -25.09 -22.81
C SER A 644 -15.60 -25.18 -21.27
N ASP A 645 -15.82 -26.39 -20.73
CA ASP A 645 -15.97 -26.67 -19.31
C ASP A 645 -14.67 -27.13 -18.62
N SER A 646 -13.57 -27.29 -19.37
CA SER A 646 -12.33 -27.88 -18.83
C SER A 646 -11.69 -27.07 -17.70
N TRP A 647 -12.01 -25.77 -17.59
CA TRP A 647 -11.58 -24.94 -16.47
C TRP A 647 -12.25 -25.31 -15.14
N ALA A 648 -13.39 -26.01 -15.16
CA ALA A 648 -14.15 -26.38 -13.97
C ALA A 648 -13.41 -27.36 -13.06
N ASP A 649 -12.39 -28.04 -13.58
CA ASP A 649 -11.52 -28.97 -12.84
C ASP A 649 -10.26 -28.31 -12.29
N ASN A 650 -10.08 -27.00 -12.50
CA ASN A 650 -8.95 -26.24 -12.01
C ASN A 650 -9.19 -25.72 -10.58
N TYR A 651 -8.13 -25.69 -9.77
CA TYR A 651 -8.20 -25.11 -8.42
C TYR A 651 -8.14 -23.58 -8.42
N LEU A 652 -7.56 -22.99 -9.48
CA LEU A 652 -7.51 -21.57 -9.72
C LEU A 652 -8.26 -21.21 -11.00
N TRP A 653 -9.10 -20.19 -10.94
CA TRP A 653 -9.79 -19.63 -12.12
C TRP A 653 -9.91 -18.11 -12.00
N LEU A 654 -10.20 -17.40 -13.08
CA LEU A 654 -10.55 -15.98 -13.02
C LEU A 654 -12.03 -15.80 -12.67
N PRO A 655 -12.40 -14.79 -11.86
CA PRO A 655 -13.80 -14.48 -11.61
C PRO A 655 -14.55 -14.09 -12.89
N SER A 656 -15.85 -14.33 -12.96
CA SER A 656 -16.73 -13.73 -13.98
C SER A 656 -17.27 -12.36 -13.53
N ALA A 657 -17.81 -11.60 -14.48
CA ALA A 657 -18.55 -10.37 -14.22
C ALA A 657 -19.82 -10.66 -13.39
N THR A 658 -20.47 -11.80 -13.62
CA THR A 658 -21.64 -12.22 -12.82
C THR A 658 -21.26 -12.53 -11.37
N GLU A 659 -20.06 -13.04 -11.14
CA GLU A 659 -19.55 -13.31 -9.79
C GLU A 659 -19.19 -12.03 -9.05
N ALA A 660 -18.31 -11.23 -9.64
CA ALA A 660 -17.75 -10.06 -9.00
C ALA A 660 -18.75 -8.89 -8.95
N GLY A 661 -19.53 -8.69 -10.00
CA GLY A 661 -20.24 -7.43 -10.23
C GLY A 661 -19.28 -6.27 -10.50
N TYR A 662 -19.84 -5.07 -10.66
CA TYR A 662 -19.02 -3.89 -10.96
C TYR A 662 -19.54 -2.56 -10.39
N ASP A 663 -20.79 -2.47 -9.95
CA ASP A 663 -21.34 -1.33 -9.20
C ASP A 663 -22.52 -1.77 -8.30
N GLY A 664 -23.24 -0.80 -7.71
CA GLY A 664 -24.37 -1.07 -6.82
C GLY A 664 -25.66 -1.54 -7.52
N ASP A 665 -25.85 -1.19 -8.79
CA ASP A 665 -27.01 -1.60 -9.60
C ASP A 665 -26.77 -2.93 -10.32
N HIS A 666 -25.51 -3.30 -10.50
CA HIS A 666 -25.03 -4.52 -11.17
C HIS A 666 -24.20 -5.36 -10.19
N ALA A 667 -24.77 -5.61 -9.01
CA ALA A 667 -24.15 -6.41 -7.99
C ALA A 667 -24.05 -7.88 -8.43
N GLY A 668 -22.87 -8.47 -8.31
CA GLY A 668 -22.63 -9.87 -8.62
C GLY A 668 -23.10 -10.83 -7.52
N ILE A 669 -22.95 -12.13 -7.75
CA ILE A 669 -23.23 -13.19 -6.76
C ILE A 669 -22.54 -12.90 -5.43
N TRP A 670 -21.32 -12.35 -5.48
CA TRP A 670 -20.53 -12.10 -4.27
C TRP A 670 -20.91 -10.82 -3.54
N GLN A 671 -21.72 -9.92 -4.11
CA GLN A 671 -21.99 -8.60 -3.53
C GLN A 671 -20.69 -7.87 -3.12
N SER A 672 -19.69 -7.94 -3.99
CA SER A 672 -18.36 -7.42 -3.69
C SER A 672 -18.40 -5.91 -3.46
N SER A 673 -17.56 -5.39 -2.56
CA SER A 673 -17.39 -3.95 -2.42
C SER A 673 -16.50 -3.39 -3.53
N ILE A 674 -16.52 -2.07 -3.68
CA ILE A 674 -15.59 -1.39 -4.58
C ILE A 674 -14.13 -1.65 -4.15
N THR A 675 -13.84 -1.68 -2.85
CA THR A 675 -12.50 -1.95 -2.28
C THR A 675 -11.99 -3.35 -2.62
N GLN A 676 -12.88 -4.35 -2.58
CA GLN A 676 -12.58 -5.72 -3.00
C GLN A 676 -12.25 -5.81 -4.49
N ARG A 677 -12.87 -4.97 -5.32
CA ARG A 677 -12.64 -4.96 -6.78
C ARG A 677 -11.42 -4.14 -7.19
N MET A 678 -11.02 -3.15 -6.39
CA MET A 678 -9.90 -2.27 -6.67
C MET A 678 -8.56 -3.00 -6.81
N ASN A 679 -7.73 -2.50 -7.71
CA ASN A 679 -6.30 -2.79 -7.79
C ASN A 679 -5.53 -1.55 -7.39
N LEU A 680 -4.46 -1.76 -6.61
CA LEU A 680 -3.66 -0.65 -6.12
C LEU A 680 -2.70 -0.09 -7.16
N ALA A 681 -2.29 -0.83 -8.19
CA ALA A 681 -1.47 -0.22 -9.23
C ALA A 681 -2.31 0.77 -10.04
N GLY A 682 -1.77 1.94 -10.33
CA GLY A 682 -2.13 2.61 -11.56
C GLY A 682 -0.85 2.89 -12.34
N LYS A 683 -1.07 3.34 -13.58
CA LYS A 683 -0.12 3.64 -14.66
C LYS A 683 1.21 2.83 -14.66
N LEU A 684 1.32 1.95 -15.66
CA LEU A 684 2.54 1.22 -15.98
C LEU A 684 3.02 1.58 -17.41
N ASP A 685 4.21 2.14 -17.53
CA ASP A 685 4.94 2.23 -18.80
C ASP A 685 5.78 0.94 -18.98
N GLY A 686 5.72 0.29 -20.15
CA GLY A 686 6.74 -0.71 -20.54
C GLY A 686 6.34 -2.19 -20.67
N ILE A 687 5.09 -2.52 -20.99
CA ILE A 687 4.76 -3.81 -21.63
C ILE A 687 4.46 -3.50 -23.11
N GLY A 688 5.09 -4.21 -24.04
CA GLY A 688 5.10 -3.86 -25.46
C GLY A 688 3.72 -3.81 -26.10
N SER A 689 3.46 -2.74 -26.89
CA SER A 689 2.36 -2.52 -27.86
C SER A 689 0.93 -2.53 -27.25
N VAL A 690 0.16 -1.45 -27.08
CA VAL A 690 0.07 -0.10 -27.68
C VAL A 690 -0.65 0.84 -26.68
N ASP A 691 -0.29 2.11 -26.69
CA ASP A 691 -0.92 3.20 -25.93
C ASP A 691 -2.25 3.66 -26.58
N VAL A 692 -3.31 3.90 -25.80
CA VAL A 692 -3.90 5.25 -25.58
C VAL A 692 -5.07 5.23 -24.57
N ASP A 693 -4.88 5.95 -23.45
CA ASP A 693 -5.86 6.58 -22.56
C ASP A 693 -6.89 5.71 -21.78
N SER A 694 -6.57 5.50 -20.48
CA SER A 694 -7.47 5.50 -19.28
C SER A 694 -7.70 4.25 -18.38
N GLY A 695 -6.95 3.13 -18.45
CA GLY A 695 -7.32 1.91 -17.67
C GLY A 695 -6.21 0.89 -17.28
N TYR A 696 -4.98 1.31 -16.96
CA TYR A 696 -3.78 0.45 -17.00
C TYR A 696 -3.61 -0.64 -15.92
N ALA A 697 -4.49 -0.74 -14.93
CA ALA A 697 -4.44 -1.83 -13.95
C ALA A 697 -5.80 -2.49 -13.75
N SER A 698 -6.60 -2.60 -14.81
CA SER A 698 -7.83 -3.38 -14.75
C SER A 698 -7.52 -4.86 -14.48
N SER A 699 -8.41 -5.55 -13.76
CA SER A 699 -8.31 -7.00 -13.50
C SER A 699 -9.04 -7.78 -14.57
N TRP A 700 -8.39 -8.76 -15.21
CA TRP A 700 -9.09 -9.67 -16.11
C TRP A 700 -10.21 -10.44 -15.42
N LEU A 701 -11.33 -10.57 -16.13
CA LEU A 701 -12.41 -11.51 -15.82
C LEU A 701 -12.38 -12.66 -16.84
N ARG A 702 -12.98 -13.80 -16.51
CA ARG A 702 -13.19 -14.88 -17.50
C ARG A 702 -14.28 -14.56 -18.52
N SER A 703 -15.17 -13.62 -18.20
CA SER A 703 -16.27 -13.18 -19.06
C SER A 703 -15.75 -12.63 -20.38
N GLY A 704 -16.11 -13.25 -21.50
CA GLY A 704 -15.83 -12.67 -22.81
C GLY A 704 -16.80 -11.52 -23.13
N HIS A 705 -16.45 -10.67 -24.08
CA HIS A 705 -17.36 -9.64 -24.56
C HIS A 705 -18.60 -10.27 -25.22
N PHE A 706 -19.79 -9.70 -24.99
CA PHE A 706 -21.02 -10.27 -25.54
C PHE A 706 -21.12 -10.14 -27.07
N GLY A 707 -20.37 -9.23 -27.70
CA GLY A 707 -20.51 -8.88 -29.12
C GLY A 707 -19.52 -9.54 -30.08
N ASP A 708 -18.35 -9.97 -29.62
CA ASP A 708 -17.27 -10.47 -30.47
C ASP A 708 -16.29 -11.41 -29.74
N GLY A 709 -15.50 -12.17 -30.51
CA GLY A 709 -14.49 -13.09 -30.00
C GLY A 709 -13.15 -12.47 -29.61
N SER A 710 -12.91 -11.20 -29.94
CA SER A 710 -11.60 -10.53 -29.79
C SER A 710 -11.40 -9.86 -28.44
N SER A 711 -12.44 -9.77 -27.64
CA SER A 711 -12.43 -9.00 -26.40
C SER A 711 -12.92 -9.81 -25.19
N ALA A 712 -12.35 -9.52 -24.03
CA ALA A 712 -12.81 -10.02 -22.72
C ALA A 712 -13.04 -8.84 -21.76
N TYR A 713 -13.88 -9.06 -20.75
CA TYR A 713 -14.13 -8.04 -19.73
C TYR A 713 -13.01 -7.97 -18.70
N SER A 714 -12.78 -6.77 -18.20
CA SER A 714 -11.91 -6.51 -17.06
C SER A 714 -12.53 -5.45 -16.14
N ILE A 715 -12.34 -5.55 -14.83
CA ILE A 715 -12.78 -4.53 -13.87
C ILE A 715 -11.73 -3.43 -13.76
N CYS A 716 -12.13 -2.16 -13.83
CA CYS A 716 -11.20 -1.03 -13.70
C CYS A 716 -10.40 -1.08 -12.39
N SER A 717 -9.21 -0.46 -12.38
CA SER A 717 -8.36 -0.40 -11.18
C SER A 717 -9.03 0.26 -9.98
N VAL A 718 -9.98 1.17 -10.21
CA VAL A 718 -10.79 1.79 -9.15
C VAL A 718 -11.96 0.91 -8.67
N GLY A 719 -12.08 -0.31 -9.17
CA GLY A 719 -13.12 -1.25 -8.75
C GLY A 719 -14.53 -0.94 -9.27
N ALA A 720 -14.67 -0.03 -10.23
CA ALA A 720 -15.93 0.30 -10.91
C ALA A 720 -15.88 -0.12 -12.39
N GLU A 721 -17.05 -0.29 -13.02
CA GLU A 721 -17.30 -0.52 -14.47
C GLU A 721 -16.43 -1.59 -15.20
N PRO A 722 -17.03 -2.56 -15.91
CA PRO A 722 -16.28 -3.52 -16.69
C PRO A 722 -15.98 -2.94 -18.08
N TYR A 723 -14.71 -2.95 -18.48
CA TYR A 723 -14.30 -2.60 -19.83
C TYR A 723 -14.06 -3.86 -20.65
N ALA A 724 -14.60 -3.89 -21.87
CA ALA A 724 -14.19 -4.86 -22.87
C ALA A 724 -12.81 -4.44 -23.40
N ASN A 725 -11.83 -5.34 -23.31
CA ASN A 725 -10.47 -5.10 -23.72
C ASN A 725 -10.01 -6.21 -24.65
N THR A 726 -9.09 -5.87 -25.55
CA THR A 726 -8.51 -6.84 -26.49
C THR A 726 -7.79 -7.94 -25.70
N VAL A 727 -8.06 -9.19 -26.05
CA VAL A 727 -7.48 -10.35 -25.35
C VAL A 727 -5.97 -10.50 -25.52
N SER A 728 -5.37 -9.81 -26.49
CA SER A 728 -3.92 -9.75 -26.68
C SER A 728 -3.24 -8.68 -25.82
N ASP A 729 -3.99 -7.90 -25.03
CA ASP A 729 -3.43 -6.87 -24.17
C ASP A 729 -3.10 -7.44 -22.78
N SER A 730 -2.07 -6.92 -22.13
CA SER A 730 -1.71 -7.30 -20.77
C SER A 730 -2.54 -6.55 -19.73
N ARG A 731 -3.16 -7.29 -18.79
CA ARG A 731 -3.88 -6.73 -17.63
C ARG A 731 -3.60 -7.53 -16.35
N VAL A 732 -4.05 -7.02 -15.21
CA VAL A 732 -3.82 -7.64 -13.90
C VAL A 732 -4.57 -8.97 -13.79
N VAL A 733 -3.92 -10.01 -13.26
CA VAL A 733 -4.49 -11.34 -13.06
C VAL A 733 -4.75 -11.57 -11.58
N ARG A 734 -6.03 -11.69 -11.21
CA ARG A 734 -6.46 -12.00 -9.84
C ARG A 734 -7.32 -13.25 -9.83
N PRO A 735 -6.72 -14.45 -9.67
CA PRO A 735 -7.48 -15.69 -9.63
C PRO A 735 -8.28 -15.82 -8.33
N CYS A 736 -9.24 -16.73 -8.36
CA CYS A 736 -10.04 -17.17 -7.23
C CYS A 736 -9.76 -18.64 -6.93
N LEU A 737 -10.10 -19.06 -5.70
CA LEU A 737 -10.08 -20.45 -5.25
C LEU A 737 -11.22 -20.72 -4.27
N HIS A 738 -11.64 -21.97 -4.14
CA HIS A 738 -12.53 -22.41 -3.06
C HIS A 738 -11.73 -23.14 -1.98
N LEU A 739 -11.63 -22.55 -0.79
CA LEU A 739 -11.00 -23.14 0.38
C LEU A 739 -12.00 -24.02 1.14
N ASN A 740 -11.70 -25.31 1.28
CA ASN A 740 -12.51 -26.26 2.05
C ASN A 740 -12.29 -26.06 3.55
N LEU A 741 -13.18 -25.31 4.19
CA LEU A 741 -13.10 -25.06 5.63
C LEU A 741 -13.36 -26.35 6.44
N THR A 742 -14.15 -27.28 5.92
CA THR A 742 -14.42 -28.57 6.59
C THR A 742 -13.15 -29.43 6.64
N ALA A 743 -12.40 -29.51 5.55
CA ALA A 743 -11.14 -30.23 5.49
C ALA A 743 -10.07 -29.59 6.41
N MET A 744 -10.01 -28.25 6.44
CA MET A 744 -9.13 -27.52 7.36
C MET A 744 -9.48 -27.81 8.83
N GLU A 745 -10.76 -27.79 9.20
CA GLU A 745 -11.23 -28.10 10.56
C GLU A 745 -10.86 -29.54 10.97
N ASN A 746 -11.02 -30.49 10.07
CA ASN A 746 -10.66 -31.89 10.32
C ASN A 746 -9.16 -32.05 10.56
N ALA A 747 -8.31 -31.37 9.78
CA ALA A 747 -6.87 -31.41 9.96
C ALA A 747 -6.43 -30.81 11.31
N VAL A 748 -7.04 -29.69 11.70
CA VAL A 748 -6.81 -29.04 13.00
C VAL A 748 -7.30 -29.90 14.16
N SER A 749 -8.44 -30.57 14.01
CA SER A 749 -8.97 -31.47 15.05
C SER A 749 -8.09 -32.72 15.24
N ALA A 750 -7.58 -33.27 14.14
CA ALA A 750 -6.69 -34.43 14.17
C ALA A 750 -5.33 -34.12 14.84
N SER A 751 -4.77 -32.93 14.62
CA SER A 751 -3.51 -32.53 15.28
C SER A 751 -3.67 -32.32 16.79
N VAL A 752 -4.82 -31.84 17.26
CA VAL A 752 -5.11 -31.72 18.69
C VAL A 752 -5.22 -33.10 19.34
N ALA A 753 -5.87 -34.05 18.66
CA ALA A 753 -6.01 -35.41 19.16
C ALA A 753 -4.66 -36.11 19.34
N SER A 754 -3.74 -35.99 18.38
CA SER A 754 -2.41 -36.63 18.48
C SER A 754 -1.55 -36.08 19.63
N VAL A 755 -1.60 -34.78 19.90
CA VAL A 755 -0.90 -34.17 21.06
C VAL A 755 -1.49 -34.68 22.39
N SER A 756 -2.81 -34.86 22.44
CA SER A 756 -3.48 -35.40 23.64
C SER A 756 -3.10 -36.86 23.92
N GLU A 757 -2.97 -37.69 22.89
CA GLU A 757 -2.53 -39.08 23.02
C GLU A 757 -1.08 -39.17 23.49
N GLU A 758 -0.15 -38.41 22.89
CA GLU A 758 1.27 -38.41 23.26
C GLU A 758 1.49 -37.91 24.70
N SER A 759 0.76 -36.88 25.13
CA SER A 759 0.79 -36.43 26.53
C SER A 759 0.22 -37.47 27.50
N SER A 760 -0.83 -38.19 27.10
CA SER A 760 -1.42 -39.27 27.90
C SER A 760 -0.47 -40.46 28.05
N GLU A 761 0.23 -40.86 26.98
CA GLU A 761 1.24 -41.92 27.02
C GLU A 761 2.44 -41.53 27.89
N THR A 762 2.87 -40.28 27.81
CA THR A 762 3.96 -39.76 28.66
C THR A 762 3.56 -39.80 30.14
N THR A 763 2.31 -39.44 30.45
CA THR A 763 1.76 -39.50 31.81
C THR A 763 1.61 -40.96 32.30
N LEU A 764 1.21 -41.87 31.40
CA LEU A 764 1.12 -43.31 31.69
C LEU A 764 2.50 -43.95 31.92
N ASN A 765 3.53 -43.50 31.20
CA ASN A 765 4.91 -43.96 31.35
C ASN A 765 5.56 -43.44 32.64
N ILE A 766 5.28 -42.19 33.06
CA ILE A 766 5.69 -41.69 34.38
C ILE A 766 5.03 -42.51 35.50
N ASN A 767 3.73 -42.82 35.38
CA ASN A 767 3.03 -43.64 36.36
C ASN A 767 3.56 -45.08 36.42
N LYS A 768 3.91 -45.69 35.28
CA LYS A 768 4.58 -47.01 35.23
C LYS A 768 6.00 -47.01 35.83
N LEU A 769 6.74 -45.92 35.67
CA LEU A 769 8.05 -45.74 36.33
C LEU A 769 7.91 -45.59 37.85
N ASN A 770 6.85 -44.94 38.34
CA ASN A 770 6.58 -44.81 39.78
C ASN A 770 6.07 -46.10 40.44
N THR A 771 5.46 -47.03 39.70
CA THR A 771 5.01 -48.33 40.25
C THR A 771 6.10 -49.41 40.28
N ASN A 772 7.26 -49.18 39.65
CA ASN A 772 8.38 -50.12 39.60
C ASN A 772 9.56 -49.74 40.52
N ILE A 773 9.39 -48.75 41.41
CA ILE A 773 10.32 -48.56 42.53
C ILE A 773 9.88 -49.51 43.64
N ASP A 774 10.24 -50.80 43.48
CA ASP A 774 10.30 -51.71 44.61
C ASP A 774 11.29 -51.11 45.63
N MET A 775 10.76 -50.79 46.81
CA MET A 775 11.52 -50.32 47.95
C MET A 775 12.60 -51.33 48.32
N ILE A 776 13.84 -51.07 47.90
CA ILE A 776 15.02 -51.65 48.54
C ILE A 776 15.04 -51.09 49.97
N PRO A 777 14.92 -51.92 51.03
CA PRO A 777 14.99 -51.41 52.39
C PRO A 777 16.45 -51.02 52.66
N ILE A 778 16.72 -49.71 52.66
CA ILE A 778 17.96 -49.15 53.18
C ILE A 778 17.90 -49.26 54.70
N ASP A 779 18.76 -50.12 55.24
CA ASP A 779 19.06 -50.22 56.66
C ASP A 779 19.78 -48.94 57.13
N ILE A 780 19.09 -48.08 57.87
CA ILE A 780 19.64 -46.83 58.42
C ILE A 780 20.13 -47.09 59.85
N GLY A 781 21.29 -47.72 59.93
CA GLY A 781 22.07 -47.88 61.15
C GLY A 781 23.01 -46.71 61.43
N SER A 782 22.46 -45.62 61.97
CA SER A 782 23.11 -44.66 62.89
C SER A 782 24.28 -43.76 62.42
N ARG A 783 24.12 -42.48 62.79
CA ARG A 783 25.13 -41.43 63.07
C ARG A 783 25.80 -40.72 61.88
N GLY A 784 25.46 -39.45 61.72
CA GLY A 784 26.33 -38.49 61.02
C GLY A 784 25.57 -37.30 60.45
N SER A 785 25.35 -36.30 61.29
CA SER A 785 24.95 -34.94 60.94
C SER A 785 25.63 -34.37 59.68
N VAL A 786 24.89 -33.64 58.84
CA VAL A 786 25.07 -32.19 58.53
C VAL A 786 24.35 -31.78 57.21
N LYS A 787 23.56 -30.70 57.34
CA LYS A 787 23.09 -29.67 56.40
C LYS A 787 22.10 -29.99 55.25
N LYS A 788 20.91 -29.40 55.44
CA LYS A 788 19.98 -28.90 54.42
C LYS A 788 20.68 -27.98 53.41
N GLU A 789 20.46 -28.24 52.12
CA GLU A 789 20.35 -27.19 51.12
C GLU A 789 19.01 -27.34 50.39
N ARG A 790 18.28 -26.22 50.32
CA ARG A 790 17.00 -26.05 49.63
C ARG A 790 17.27 -25.94 48.12
N LEU A 791 16.47 -26.63 47.32
CA LEU A 791 16.15 -26.20 45.95
C LEU A 791 14.62 -26.14 45.85
N TYR A 792 14.12 -24.91 45.72
CA TYR A 792 12.73 -24.59 45.43
C TYR A 792 12.44 -24.85 43.94
N LYS A 793 11.27 -25.43 43.66
CA LYS A 793 10.39 -24.99 42.58
C LYS A 793 9.10 -24.50 43.22
#